data_AF-I2JFL6-F1
#
_entry.id   AF-I2JFL6-F1
#
_cell.length_a   1.000
_cell.length_b   1.000
_cell.length_c   1.000
_cell.angle_alpha   90.00
_cell.angle_beta   90.00
_cell.angle_gamma   90.00
#
_symmetry.space_group_name_H-M   'P 1'
#
loop_
_entity.id
_entity.type
_entity.pdbx_description
1 polymer ?
#
loop_
_entity_poly.entity_id
_entity_poly.type
_entity_poly.pdbx_seq_one_letter_code
_entity_poly.pdbx_strand_id
1 'polypeptide(L)'
;MRQIPKFHKLVLPLAISAALVACGSDNKGSSAAPTTVAGASSKGIIIGGNVNAYPITDTGMVDKDISLAEPTTTAEDGSYSLTLNGNYVPGTAIYVEITAVDGTLMRCDLAKCGEKNFGDDYILASGFAMSATLPQASGSSVAVNITPLTDIASKLTLQKVAAGANPSAAAAGSNAQVASRLGITGGLIDQPIVDITSADAVNGANQAALEYNLKSAAAVSAALKASTAPSLEDAVANFVTQFSNGGIADREEANTDAVSLEELLEEALALIETVKTNVDGVDESVSSSSTSLTTAKTTAQSSSNTSPSQGDVPEDAGSEGLVASKAFVKQVRNLASAGVVSANQEAFAEQIDLASEAVSTDSDIVAEGLGLGLNAIASAYELYLDAPDEDKPNSVEINGITVAISESAGTVTLAVDDTVVLNETEVAIKLSAADGTVINESEPVDNTVDGTRTVSESGSATAALSVSGSAASSAVSITINEGSFSGALSYDSEWTETDTQSETGGGYSDTWDDEFTVTNIDAKLNITLAQLNSDNNVSFTGNMALKLGELTGTEVGSYSNSYSFTDWQANSNQEQYTETVTFDGFEISLSGEFSDDDGNAISASLAANIDNYSETCTQASSYSFENGGDYSYECDLNETETDYAMVSLSIVFNFDIDGVDDDVKVEFNANRTGLETGEGSLKLSYGGNQLNLVYEGGNSATLSNHNGVTMTLTETEVEEETSLSGDIKHGGTAFATISDDSGAVVIRYVDGSFETVM
;
A
#
# COMPACT_ATOMS: atom_id res chain seq x y z
N MET A 1 -47.77 -5.48 -4.15
CA MET A 1 -47.35 -5.57 -2.72
C MET A 1 -46.24 -6.59 -2.55
N ARG A 2 -45.10 -6.34 -3.22
CA ARG A 2 -43.78 -6.73 -2.73
C ARG A 2 -43.62 -6.09 -1.34
N GLN A 3 -42.96 -6.74 -0.38
CA GLN A 3 -42.38 -5.94 0.72
C GLN A 3 -41.24 -5.15 0.09
N ILE A 4 -41.17 -3.84 0.35
CA ILE A 4 -40.04 -3.01 -0.11
C ILE A 4 -38.76 -3.69 0.38
N PRO A 5 -37.76 -3.95 -0.48
CA PRO A 5 -36.51 -4.58 -0.05
C PRO A 5 -35.87 -3.75 1.06
N LYS A 6 -35.76 -4.31 2.27
CA LYS A 6 -34.98 -3.71 3.37
C LYS A 6 -33.46 -3.72 3.10
N PHE A 7 -33.05 -4.19 1.93
CA PHE A 7 -31.68 -4.40 1.48
C PHE A 7 -30.83 -3.14 1.68
N HIS A 8 -31.32 -1.97 1.23
CA HIS A 8 -30.61 -0.70 1.27
C HIS A 8 -30.22 -0.23 2.68
N LYS A 9 -30.90 -0.69 3.74
CA LYS A 9 -30.57 -0.38 5.15
C LYS A 9 -29.60 -1.38 5.78
N LEU A 10 -29.46 -2.58 5.20
CA LEU A 10 -28.59 -3.66 5.69
C LEU A 10 -27.20 -3.69 5.02
N VAL A 11 -27.00 -2.99 3.90
CA VAL A 11 -25.72 -2.93 3.16
C VAL A 11 -24.55 -2.58 4.06
N LEU A 12 -24.62 -1.48 4.81
CA LEU A 12 -23.52 -1.01 5.66
C LEU A 12 -23.20 -2.00 6.80
N PRO A 13 -24.18 -2.53 7.57
CA PRO A 13 -23.96 -3.67 8.48
C PRO A 13 -23.30 -4.91 7.86
N LEU A 14 -23.55 -5.20 6.58
CA LEU A 14 -23.01 -6.36 5.88
C LEU A 14 -21.59 -6.12 5.36
N ALA A 15 -21.31 -4.94 4.79
CA ALA A 15 -19.98 -4.53 4.34
C ALA A 15 -18.95 -4.57 5.50
N ILE A 16 -19.35 -4.15 6.70
CA ILE A 16 -18.55 -4.24 7.94
C ILE A 16 -18.14 -5.68 8.26
N SER A 17 -18.99 -6.66 7.94
CA SER A 17 -18.75 -8.09 8.22
C SER A 17 -18.08 -8.87 7.08
N ALA A 18 -18.21 -8.41 5.83
CA ALA A 18 -17.61 -9.07 4.65
C ALA A 18 -16.08 -8.83 4.57
N ALA A 19 -15.61 -7.72 5.13
CA ALA A 19 -14.23 -7.22 5.08
C ALA A 19 -13.14 -8.09 5.78
N LEU A 20 -13.41 -9.36 6.11
CA LEU A 20 -12.50 -10.18 6.92
C LEU A 20 -11.93 -11.47 6.23
N VAL A 21 -12.27 -11.80 4.97
CA VAL A 21 -11.98 -13.14 4.40
C VAL A 21 -11.68 -13.21 2.87
N ALA A 22 -10.42 -13.09 2.37
CA ALA A 22 -9.94 -13.56 1.03
C ALA A 22 -8.41 -13.35 0.74
N CYS A 23 -7.71 -14.22 -0.06
CA CYS A 23 -6.42 -13.96 -0.80
C CYS A 23 -5.89 -15.16 -1.70
N GLY A 24 -5.15 -14.94 -2.84
CA GLY A 24 -4.40 -15.96 -3.68
C GLY A 24 -3.80 -15.49 -5.06
N SER A 25 -2.69 -16.07 -5.61
CA SER A 25 -1.84 -15.49 -6.75
C SER A 25 -0.73 -16.38 -7.49
N ASP A 26 0.28 -15.75 -8.20
CA ASP A 26 1.55 -16.19 -8.95
C ASP A 26 1.48 -16.59 -10.46
N ASN A 27 2.38 -16.28 -11.44
CA ASN A 27 3.37 -15.17 -11.75
C ASN A 27 3.82 -15.09 -13.27
N LYS A 28 4.81 -14.24 -13.65
CA LYS A 28 5.73 -14.24 -14.85
C LYS A 28 5.42 -13.23 -16.01
N GLY A 29 6.31 -12.35 -16.53
CA GLY A 29 7.63 -11.81 -16.08
C GLY A 29 8.60 -11.21 -17.17
N SER A 30 9.07 -9.94 -17.01
CA SER A 30 10.22 -9.23 -17.71
C SER A 30 10.16 -9.00 -19.27
N SER A 31 11.01 -8.26 -20.04
CA SER A 31 12.31 -7.54 -19.85
C SER A 31 12.65 -6.53 -21.02
N ALA A 32 13.74 -5.72 -20.98
CA ALA A 32 13.95 -4.50 -21.86
C ALA A 32 15.42 -4.01 -22.20
N ALA A 33 15.85 -2.83 -21.67
CA ALA A 33 17.14 -2.04 -21.81
C ALA A 33 17.43 -1.34 -23.18
N PRO A 34 18.43 -0.39 -23.36
CA PRO A 34 19.45 0.20 -22.45
C PRO A 34 19.71 1.76 -22.52
N THR A 35 20.70 2.31 -21.77
CA THR A 35 21.20 3.74 -21.76
C THR A 35 22.77 3.82 -21.79
N THR A 36 23.54 4.92 -21.98
CA THR A 36 23.43 6.42 -22.08
C THR A 36 23.76 7.25 -20.79
N VAL A 37 24.81 8.12 -20.80
CA VAL A 37 25.02 9.15 -19.72
C VAL A 37 23.91 10.20 -19.82
N ALA A 38 22.87 10.01 -19.03
CA ALA A 38 21.73 10.89 -18.94
C ALA A 38 21.20 10.83 -17.51
N GLY A 39 20.58 11.92 -17.08
CA GLY A 39 19.76 11.95 -15.87
C GLY A 39 18.52 12.79 -16.11
N ALA A 40 17.66 12.87 -15.11
CA ALA A 40 16.54 13.80 -15.07
C ALA A 40 16.47 14.47 -13.70
N SER A 41 15.87 15.66 -13.65
CA SER A 41 15.68 16.41 -12.41
C SER A 41 14.22 16.41 -11.98
N SER A 42 13.95 15.88 -10.78
CA SER A 42 12.60 15.74 -10.21
C SER A 42 12.49 16.38 -8.84
N LYS A 43 11.76 17.48 -8.82
CA LYS A 43 11.05 18.06 -7.67
C LYS A 43 9.72 18.55 -8.25
N GLY A 44 9.08 17.70 -9.05
CA GLY A 44 8.37 18.14 -10.23
C GLY A 44 9.33 18.26 -11.40
N ILE A 45 8.88 17.93 -12.60
CA ILE A 45 9.73 17.85 -13.79
C ILE A 45 10.23 19.25 -14.15
N ILE A 46 11.52 19.52 -13.97
CA ILE A 46 12.11 20.85 -14.22
C ILE A 46 12.46 21.01 -15.69
N ILE A 47 11.84 21.97 -16.36
CA ILE A 47 11.91 22.19 -17.81
C ILE A 47 12.69 23.47 -18.09
N GLY A 48 13.74 23.37 -18.92
CA GLY A 48 14.61 24.51 -19.24
C GLY A 48 15.46 25.00 -18.06
N GLY A 49 15.75 24.13 -17.08
CA GLY A 49 16.72 24.42 -16.02
C GLY A 49 18.15 24.22 -16.52
N ASN A 50 19.08 25.10 -16.13
CA ASN A 50 20.47 25.05 -16.57
C ASN A 50 21.29 24.11 -15.69
N VAL A 51 21.81 23.03 -16.26
CA VAL A 51 22.57 21.97 -15.58
C VAL A 51 24.06 22.07 -15.90
N ASN A 52 24.91 22.00 -14.86
CA ASN A 52 26.37 22.03 -14.98
C ASN A 52 27.01 21.06 -13.99
N ALA A 53 28.27 20.69 -14.23
CA ALA A 53 29.06 19.81 -13.36
C ALA A 53 30.33 20.51 -12.88
N TYR A 54 30.66 20.37 -11.59
CA TYR A 54 31.76 21.04 -10.92
C TYR A 54 32.54 20.06 -10.01
N PRO A 55 33.83 20.30 -9.72
CA PRO A 55 34.56 19.53 -8.72
C PRO A 55 34.30 20.07 -7.30
N ILE A 56 34.44 19.18 -6.32
CA ILE A 56 34.44 19.53 -4.89
C ILE A 56 35.88 19.72 -4.43
N THR A 57 36.16 20.81 -3.72
CA THR A 57 37.48 21.10 -3.14
C THR A 57 37.75 20.29 -1.87
N ASP A 58 39.03 20.14 -1.51
CA ASP A 58 39.48 19.57 -0.23
C ASP A 58 38.96 20.32 1.03
N THR A 59 38.21 21.41 0.87
CA THR A 59 37.58 22.19 1.96
C THR A 59 36.06 22.06 2.00
N GLY A 60 35.47 21.15 1.23
CA GLY A 60 34.01 20.94 1.16
C GLY A 60 33.26 22.09 0.48
N MET A 61 33.88 22.75 -0.51
CA MET A 61 33.25 23.77 -1.34
C MET A 61 33.14 23.31 -2.79
N VAL A 62 32.16 23.82 -3.52
CA VAL A 62 32.01 23.59 -4.97
C VAL A 62 32.84 24.64 -5.71
N ASP A 63 33.78 24.22 -6.57
CA ASP A 63 34.58 25.14 -7.37
C ASP A 63 33.86 25.49 -8.68
N LYS A 64 33.05 26.55 -8.63
CA LYS A 64 32.27 27.01 -9.80
C LYS A 64 33.09 27.75 -10.86
N ASP A 65 34.39 28.01 -10.63
CA ASP A 65 35.29 28.53 -11.66
C ASP A 65 35.79 27.38 -12.59
N ILE A 66 35.63 26.10 -12.19
CA ILE A 66 36.01 24.92 -12.97
C ILE A 66 34.76 24.10 -13.35
N SER A 67 34.31 24.22 -14.59
CA SER A 67 33.25 23.37 -15.15
C SER A 67 33.85 22.06 -15.73
N LEU A 68 33.28 20.92 -15.35
CA LEU A 68 33.70 19.56 -15.72
C LEU A 68 32.98 18.99 -16.95
N ALA A 69 31.92 19.64 -17.44
CA ALA A 69 31.17 19.24 -18.62
C ALA A 69 30.67 20.49 -19.36
N GLU A 70 30.38 20.40 -20.66
CA GLU A 70 29.73 21.53 -21.35
C GLU A 70 28.28 21.68 -20.79
N PRO A 71 27.85 22.86 -20.30
CA PRO A 71 26.52 23.02 -19.70
C PRO A 71 25.37 22.75 -20.69
N THR A 72 24.25 22.26 -20.17
CA THR A 72 23.03 22.00 -20.94
C THR A 72 21.79 22.53 -20.24
N THR A 73 20.67 22.64 -20.95
CA THR A 73 19.35 22.78 -20.32
C THR A 73 18.64 21.42 -20.24
N THR A 74 17.72 21.26 -19.28
CA THR A 74 16.77 20.13 -19.26
C THR A 74 15.72 20.25 -20.36
N ALA A 75 15.21 19.11 -20.81
CA ALA A 75 14.11 18.98 -21.78
C ALA A 75 12.72 19.02 -21.12
N GLU A 76 11.66 18.80 -21.90
CA GLU A 76 10.25 18.86 -21.45
C GLU A 76 9.84 17.70 -20.52
N ASP A 77 10.62 16.62 -20.53
CA ASP A 77 10.60 15.46 -19.61
C ASP A 77 11.59 15.62 -18.44
N GLY A 78 12.22 16.79 -18.31
CA GLY A 78 13.25 17.05 -17.29
C GLY A 78 14.58 16.34 -17.52
N SER A 79 14.73 15.58 -18.62
CA SER A 79 15.96 14.86 -18.94
C SER A 79 17.09 15.80 -19.38
N TYR A 80 18.32 15.37 -19.15
CA TYR A 80 19.53 16.06 -19.58
C TYR A 80 20.68 15.07 -19.82
N SER A 81 21.68 15.48 -20.58
CA SER A 81 22.92 14.71 -20.79
C SER A 81 24.13 15.64 -20.78
N LEU A 82 25.13 15.31 -19.96
CA LEU A 82 26.38 16.05 -19.83
C LEU A 82 27.54 15.24 -20.39
N THR A 83 28.34 15.85 -21.27
CA THR A 83 29.61 15.26 -21.75
C THR A 83 30.76 15.81 -20.94
N LEU A 84 31.42 14.95 -20.16
CA LEU A 84 32.60 15.32 -19.36
C LEU A 84 33.74 15.82 -20.26
N ASN A 85 34.36 16.92 -19.87
CA ASN A 85 35.40 17.63 -20.61
C ASN A 85 36.80 17.34 -20.03
N GLY A 86 37.83 17.97 -20.63
CA GLY A 86 39.24 17.75 -20.25
C GLY A 86 39.66 18.23 -18.85
N ASN A 87 38.77 18.86 -18.08
CA ASN A 87 39.00 19.23 -16.69
C ASN A 87 38.66 18.09 -15.71
N TYR A 88 37.91 17.07 -16.13
CA TYR A 88 37.57 15.93 -15.27
C TYR A 88 38.80 15.06 -14.98
N VAL A 89 38.96 14.65 -13.72
CA VAL A 89 40.00 13.72 -13.27
C VAL A 89 39.33 12.38 -12.96
N PRO A 90 39.62 11.30 -13.71
CA PRO A 90 39.02 9.99 -13.47
C PRO A 90 39.17 9.51 -12.02
N GLY A 91 38.06 9.16 -11.39
CA GLY A 91 37.99 8.71 -9.99
C GLY A 91 37.70 9.80 -8.96
N THR A 92 37.58 11.07 -9.35
CA THR A 92 37.08 12.12 -8.44
C THR A 92 35.57 12.24 -8.51
N ALA A 93 34.96 12.65 -7.39
CA ALA A 93 33.56 13.04 -7.31
C ALA A 93 33.20 14.19 -8.27
N ILE A 94 31.94 14.22 -8.67
CA ILE A 94 31.34 15.25 -9.53
C ILE A 94 30.10 15.78 -8.81
N TYR A 95 30.07 17.08 -8.54
CA TYR A 95 28.88 17.79 -8.06
C TYR A 95 28.12 18.30 -9.29
N VAL A 96 26.96 17.70 -9.57
CA VAL A 96 26.06 18.16 -10.64
C VAL A 96 25.00 19.06 -10.02
N GLU A 97 24.74 20.20 -10.64
CA GLU A 97 23.83 21.23 -10.14
C GLU A 97 22.87 21.66 -11.26
N ILE A 98 21.56 21.68 -10.96
CA ILE A 98 20.57 22.38 -11.77
C ILE A 98 20.28 23.75 -11.17
N THR A 99 20.14 24.75 -12.02
CA THR A 99 19.87 26.15 -11.65
C THR A 99 18.71 26.69 -12.48
N ALA A 100 17.75 27.36 -11.82
CA ALA A 100 16.66 28.04 -12.51
C ALA A 100 17.15 29.35 -13.16
N VAL A 101 16.73 29.59 -14.40
CA VAL A 101 16.98 30.80 -15.18
C VAL A 101 15.66 31.48 -15.55
N ASP A 102 15.71 32.68 -16.14
CA ASP A 102 14.51 33.41 -16.57
C ASP A 102 13.65 32.57 -17.54
N GLY A 103 12.55 32.01 -17.05
CA GLY A 103 11.63 31.15 -17.81
C GLY A 103 11.77 29.64 -17.58
N THR A 104 12.62 29.18 -16.65
CA THR A 104 12.61 27.78 -16.19
C THR A 104 11.26 27.45 -15.54
N LEU A 105 10.69 26.31 -15.92
CA LEU A 105 9.42 25.80 -15.39
C LEU A 105 9.65 24.53 -14.55
N MET A 106 8.64 24.15 -13.79
CA MET A 106 8.57 22.92 -13.01
C MET A 106 7.13 22.39 -13.11
N ARG A 107 6.92 21.20 -13.67
CA ARG A 107 5.61 20.54 -13.61
C ARG A 107 5.27 20.22 -12.18
N CYS A 108 4.08 20.56 -11.70
CA CYS A 108 3.74 20.36 -10.31
C CYS A 108 3.47 18.88 -9.97
N ASP A 109 4.38 18.27 -9.21
CA ASP A 109 4.30 16.93 -8.61
C ASP A 109 3.59 16.91 -7.25
N LEU A 110 3.11 18.05 -6.77
CA LEU A 110 2.41 18.19 -5.50
C LEU A 110 0.93 18.48 -5.75
N ALA A 111 0.06 18.15 -4.78
CA ALA A 111 -1.35 18.52 -4.85
C ALA A 111 -1.55 20.01 -5.18
N LYS A 112 -0.66 20.90 -4.67
CA LYS A 112 -0.48 22.28 -5.15
C LYS A 112 0.96 22.77 -5.09
N CYS A 113 1.34 23.58 -6.08
CA CYS A 113 2.60 24.34 -6.15
C CYS A 113 2.28 25.84 -6.10
N GLY A 114 2.05 26.36 -4.89
CA GLY A 114 1.53 27.72 -4.69
C GLY A 114 0.10 27.85 -5.23
N GLU A 115 -0.09 28.69 -6.26
CA GLU A 115 -1.39 28.85 -6.95
C GLU A 115 -1.61 27.82 -8.09
N LYS A 116 -0.64 26.93 -8.36
CA LYS A 116 -0.76 25.87 -9.37
C LYS A 116 -1.27 24.56 -8.78
N ASN A 117 -2.05 23.82 -9.56
CA ASN A 117 -2.55 22.49 -9.20
C ASN A 117 -1.53 21.41 -9.59
N PHE A 118 -1.81 20.15 -9.29
CA PHE A 118 -1.09 19.01 -9.85
C PHE A 118 -1.05 19.07 -11.40
N GLY A 119 0.06 18.70 -12.03
CA GLY A 119 0.25 18.76 -13.49
C GLY A 119 0.48 20.16 -14.11
N ASP A 120 0.07 21.25 -13.46
CA ASP A 120 0.32 22.62 -13.92
C ASP A 120 1.82 22.97 -13.93
N ASP A 121 2.28 23.70 -14.95
CA ASP A 121 3.63 24.29 -14.95
C ASP A 121 3.73 25.46 -13.95
N TYR A 122 4.63 25.36 -12.97
CA TYR A 122 5.04 26.41 -12.04
C TYR A 122 6.30 27.14 -12.56
N ILE A 123 6.44 28.44 -12.30
CA ILE A 123 7.65 29.22 -12.68
C ILE A 123 8.58 29.26 -11.46
N LEU A 124 9.75 28.62 -11.55
CA LEU A 124 10.73 28.62 -10.46
C LEU A 124 11.40 29.99 -10.30
N ALA A 125 11.67 30.40 -9.06
CA ALA A 125 12.46 31.60 -8.79
C ALA A 125 13.89 31.47 -9.33
N SER A 126 14.45 32.53 -9.94
CA SER A 126 15.78 32.56 -10.58
C SER A 126 16.99 32.51 -9.62
N GLY A 127 16.78 32.01 -8.40
CA GLY A 127 17.81 31.60 -7.46
C GLY A 127 17.65 30.16 -6.95
N PHE A 128 16.65 29.42 -7.43
CA PHE A 128 16.44 28.00 -7.11
C PHE A 128 17.56 27.15 -7.70
N ALA A 129 18.06 26.21 -6.90
CA ALA A 129 19.03 25.21 -7.30
C ALA A 129 18.82 23.90 -6.51
N MET A 130 19.19 22.78 -7.12
CA MET A 130 19.33 21.47 -6.47
C MET A 130 20.56 20.76 -7.04
N SER A 131 21.06 19.77 -6.32
CA SER A 131 22.29 19.07 -6.67
C SER A 131 22.22 17.55 -6.49
N ALA A 132 23.11 16.86 -7.18
CA ALA A 132 23.39 15.45 -7.02
C ALA A 132 24.91 15.24 -7.08
N THR A 133 25.46 14.46 -6.14
CA THR A 133 26.89 14.20 -6.08
C THR A 133 27.19 12.75 -6.44
N LEU A 134 27.76 12.58 -7.63
CA LEU A 134 28.24 11.31 -8.15
C LEU A 134 29.62 11.01 -7.55
N PRO A 135 29.85 9.84 -6.90
CA PRO A 135 31.14 9.51 -6.30
C PRO A 135 32.33 9.47 -7.27
N GLN A 136 32.10 8.99 -8.50
CA GLN A 136 33.02 9.05 -9.63
C GLN A 136 32.26 8.66 -10.91
N ALA A 137 32.77 9.03 -12.09
CA ALA A 137 32.23 8.53 -13.36
C ALA A 137 32.94 7.23 -13.77
N SER A 138 32.22 6.11 -13.69
CA SER A 138 32.70 4.77 -14.10
C SER A 138 31.88 4.25 -15.29
N GLY A 139 32.58 3.87 -16.37
CA GLY A 139 31.98 3.38 -17.62
C GLY A 139 31.81 4.44 -18.72
N SER A 140 30.97 4.14 -19.72
CA SER A 140 30.62 5.04 -20.83
C SER A 140 29.23 5.70 -20.67
N SER A 141 28.60 5.45 -19.53
CA SER A 141 27.20 5.72 -19.21
C SER A 141 27.08 5.74 -17.69
N VAL A 142 26.50 6.79 -17.12
CA VAL A 142 26.21 6.91 -15.68
C VAL A 142 24.92 7.71 -15.54
N ALA A 143 23.98 7.22 -14.73
CA ALA A 143 22.81 7.98 -14.34
C ALA A 143 23.13 8.89 -13.15
N VAL A 144 22.67 10.14 -13.20
CA VAL A 144 22.76 11.10 -12.10
C VAL A 144 21.47 11.90 -12.10
N ASN A 145 20.50 11.51 -11.29
CA ASN A 145 19.22 12.18 -11.19
C ASN A 145 19.28 13.23 -10.07
N ILE A 146 18.60 14.37 -10.24
CA ILE A 146 18.68 15.51 -9.32
C ILE A 146 17.34 15.71 -8.63
N THR A 147 17.28 15.42 -7.34
CA THR A 147 16.08 15.48 -6.50
C THR A 147 16.37 16.13 -5.14
N PRO A 148 15.34 16.50 -4.34
CA PRO A 148 15.53 16.89 -2.94
C PRO A 148 16.36 15.87 -2.14
N LEU A 149 16.22 14.58 -2.45
CA LEU A 149 16.92 13.50 -1.74
C LEU A 149 18.40 13.45 -2.11
N THR A 150 18.75 13.65 -3.39
CA THR A 150 20.16 13.78 -3.80
C THR A 150 20.78 15.11 -3.36
N ASP A 151 19.98 16.16 -3.16
CA ASP A 151 20.47 17.45 -2.66
C ASP A 151 20.86 17.36 -1.17
N ILE A 152 20.07 16.63 -0.36
CA ILE A 152 20.44 16.22 1.00
C ILE A 152 21.78 15.48 0.99
N ALA A 153 21.90 14.43 0.16
CA ALA A 153 23.13 13.64 0.09
C ALA A 153 24.34 14.47 -0.38
N SER A 154 24.13 15.43 -1.28
CA SER A 154 25.15 16.37 -1.74
C SER A 154 25.59 17.35 -0.64
N LYS A 155 24.64 17.86 0.16
CA LYS A 155 24.95 18.73 1.31
C LYS A 155 25.67 17.99 2.43
N LEU A 156 25.25 16.76 2.74
CA LEU A 156 25.97 15.84 3.64
C LEU A 156 27.40 15.56 3.12
N THR A 157 27.58 15.42 1.81
CA THR A 157 28.89 15.23 1.19
C THR A 157 29.80 16.44 1.43
N LEU A 158 29.32 17.66 1.15
CA LEU A 158 30.09 18.88 1.38
C LEU A 158 30.46 19.05 2.86
N GLN A 159 29.56 18.75 3.79
CA GLN A 159 29.84 18.74 5.24
C GLN A 159 30.93 17.72 5.61
N LYS A 160 30.83 16.47 5.12
CA LYS A 160 31.81 15.41 5.38
C LYS A 160 33.19 15.75 4.81
N VAL A 161 33.27 16.34 3.62
CA VAL A 161 34.55 16.82 3.05
C VAL A 161 35.12 18.00 3.85
N ALA A 162 34.28 18.94 4.30
CA ALA A 162 34.72 20.02 5.20
C ALA A 162 35.22 19.49 6.56
N ALA A 163 34.74 18.33 7.01
CA ALA A 163 35.25 17.60 8.17
C ALA A 163 36.53 16.76 7.88
N GLY A 164 36.99 16.70 6.62
CA GLY A 164 38.23 16.04 6.21
C GLY A 164 38.07 14.69 5.51
N ALA A 165 36.85 14.27 5.14
CA ALA A 165 36.64 13.08 4.32
C ALA A 165 37.07 13.28 2.85
N ASN A 166 37.42 12.19 2.16
CA ASN A 166 37.65 12.22 0.72
C ASN A 166 36.32 12.45 -0.04
N PRO A 167 36.25 13.33 -1.07
CA PRO A 167 35.00 13.62 -1.79
C PRO A 167 34.26 12.41 -2.36
N SER A 168 34.97 11.46 -2.97
CA SER A 168 34.34 10.28 -3.58
C SER A 168 33.72 9.36 -2.51
N ALA A 169 34.45 9.09 -1.42
CA ALA A 169 33.95 8.31 -0.29
C ALA A 169 32.83 9.04 0.47
N ALA A 170 32.92 10.37 0.62
CA ALA A 170 31.90 11.20 1.25
C ALA A 170 30.59 11.21 0.44
N ALA A 171 30.68 11.22 -0.90
CA ALA A 171 29.54 11.11 -1.80
C ALA A 171 28.85 9.75 -1.67
N ALA A 172 29.61 8.66 -1.83
CA ALA A 172 29.07 7.31 -1.74
C ALA A 172 28.41 7.05 -0.37
N GLY A 173 29.12 7.39 0.71
CA GLY A 173 28.62 7.24 2.06
C GLY A 173 27.42 8.15 2.37
N SER A 174 27.22 9.28 1.69
CA SER A 174 26.03 10.12 1.89
C SER A 174 24.82 9.67 1.09
N ASN A 175 25.04 9.17 -0.13
CA ASN A 175 23.98 8.58 -0.96
C ASN A 175 23.43 7.32 -0.26
N ALA A 176 24.29 6.45 0.27
CA ALA A 176 23.89 5.28 1.05
C ALA A 176 23.14 5.68 2.35
N GLN A 177 23.60 6.71 3.07
CA GLN A 177 22.97 7.15 4.32
C GLN A 177 21.50 7.58 4.13
N VAL A 178 21.25 8.44 3.14
CA VAL A 178 19.89 8.92 2.82
C VAL A 178 19.01 7.79 2.29
N ALA A 179 19.56 6.91 1.45
CA ALA A 179 18.83 5.74 0.96
C ALA A 179 18.44 4.77 2.10
N SER A 180 19.37 4.54 3.05
CA SER A 180 19.11 3.75 4.25
C SER A 180 18.00 4.36 5.10
N ARG A 181 18.05 5.68 5.38
CA ARG A 181 17.07 6.33 6.27
C ARG A 181 15.65 6.34 5.71
N LEU A 182 15.50 6.50 4.40
CA LEU A 182 14.22 6.63 3.71
C LEU A 182 13.70 5.30 3.14
N GLY A 183 14.36 4.17 3.44
CA GLY A 183 13.97 2.87 2.92
C GLY A 183 14.03 2.77 1.39
N ILE A 184 14.90 3.53 0.72
CA ILE A 184 15.09 3.46 -0.74
C ILE A 184 16.03 2.28 -1.04
N THR A 185 15.79 1.55 -2.13
CA THR A 185 16.51 0.31 -2.46
C THR A 185 17.48 0.51 -3.63
N GLY A 186 18.76 0.18 -3.43
CA GLY A 186 19.80 0.39 -4.43
C GLY A 186 20.49 1.76 -4.28
N GLY A 187 21.03 2.31 -5.36
CA GLY A 187 21.66 3.64 -5.33
C GLY A 187 20.64 4.77 -5.28
N LEU A 188 21.00 5.91 -4.69
CA LEU A 188 20.11 7.08 -4.57
C LEU A 188 20.04 7.93 -5.85
N ILE A 189 21.09 7.87 -6.68
CA ILE A 189 21.34 8.81 -7.79
C ILE A 189 20.95 8.25 -9.16
N ASP A 190 20.63 6.97 -9.24
CA ASP A 190 20.33 6.20 -10.44
C ASP A 190 18.89 5.64 -10.47
N GLN A 191 18.10 5.87 -9.41
CA GLN A 191 16.66 5.60 -9.39
C GLN A 191 15.95 6.30 -10.56
N PRO A 192 15.15 5.61 -11.39
CA PRO A 192 14.45 6.23 -12.50
C PRO A 192 13.57 7.40 -12.04
N ILE A 193 13.56 8.48 -12.80
CA ILE A 193 12.60 9.57 -12.60
C ILE A 193 11.30 9.22 -13.31
N VAL A 194 10.20 9.36 -12.58
CA VAL A 194 8.84 9.11 -13.04
C VAL A 194 8.09 10.44 -13.01
N ASP A 195 7.52 10.88 -14.13
CA ASP A 195 6.57 11.99 -14.14
C ASP A 195 5.23 11.47 -13.61
N ILE A 196 5.01 11.57 -12.30
CA ILE A 196 3.76 11.11 -11.66
C ILE A 196 2.51 11.87 -12.13
N THR A 197 2.66 12.90 -12.97
CA THR A 197 1.52 13.60 -13.61
C THR A 197 1.10 12.98 -14.96
N SER A 198 1.70 11.85 -15.35
CA SER A 198 1.50 11.18 -16.65
C SER A 198 1.23 9.68 -16.50
N ALA A 199 0.06 9.21 -16.98
CA ALA A 199 -0.33 7.80 -16.93
C ALA A 199 0.70 6.86 -17.56
N ASP A 200 1.15 7.16 -18.79
CA ASP A 200 2.19 6.39 -19.51
C ASP A 200 3.50 6.24 -18.70
N ALA A 201 3.80 7.19 -17.80
CA ALA A 201 5.00 7.15 -16.97
C ALA A 201 4.78 6.42 -15.64
N VAL A 202 3.59 6.54 -15.03
CA VAL A 202 3.20 5.83 -13.81
C VAL A 202 3.05 4.34 -14.09
N ASN A 203 2.22 3.95 -15.07
CA ASN A 203 1.99 2.54 -15.41
C ASN A 203 3.25 1.88 -16.02
N GLY A 204 4.19 2.69 -16.53
CA GLY A 204 5.50 2.26 -17.03
C GLY A 204 6.60 2.17 -15.96
N ALA A 205 6.33 2.56 -14.71
CA ALA A 205 7.27 2.49 -13.61
C ALA A 205 7.19 1.15 -12.86
N ASN A 206 8.30 0.74 -12.23
CA ASN A 206 8.24 -0.29 -11.20
C ASN A 206 8.02 0.35 -9.81
N GLN A 207 7.54 -0.45 -8.86
CA GLN A 207 7.19 -0.02 -7.50
C GLN A 207 8.30 0.82 -6.84
N ALA A 208 9.56 0.39 -6.95
CA ALA A 208 10.71 1.08 -6.34
C ALA A 208 10.98 2.47 -6.96
N ALA A 209 10.85 2.62 -8.28
CA ALA A 209 10.98 3.90 -8.95
C ALA A 209 9.80 4.84 -8.63
N LEU A 210 8.58 4.32 -8.62
CA LEU A 210 7.39 5.09 -8.25
C LEU A 210 7.48 5.59 -6.81
N GLU A 211 7.77 4.71 -5.85
CA GLU A 211 7.99 5.07 -4.45
C GLU A 211 9.12 6.09 -4.26
N TYR A 212 10.23 5.98 -5.00
CA TYR A 212 11.31 6.96 -4.92
C TYR A 212 10.83 8.38 -5.31
N ASN A 213 10.07 8.50 -6.40
CA ASN A 213 9.54 9.78 -6.84
C ASN A 213 8.45 10.31 -5.88
N LEU A 214 7.57 9.44 -5.39
CA LEU A 214 6.58 9.78 -4.35
C LEU A 214 7.25 10.27 -3.07
N LYS A 215 8.20 9.51 -2.48
CA LYS A 215 8.98 9.90 -1.29
C LYS A 215 9.76 11.21 -1.52
N SER A 216 10.25 11.44 -2.73
CA SER A 216 10.98 12.66 -3.13
C SER A 216 10.08 13.90 -3.23
N ALA A 217 8.86 13.76 -3.76
CA ALA A 217 7.86 14.82 -3.82
C ALA A 217 7.26 15.10 -2.44
N ALA A 218 6.87 14.04 -1.72
CA ALA A 218 6.30 14.05 -0.38
C ALA A 218 7.19 14.72 0.65
N ALA A 219 8.51 14.53 0.56
CA ALA A 219 9.50 15.26 1.37
C ALA A 219 9.33 16.80 1.33
N VAL A 220 8.89 17.35 0.19
CA VAL A 220 8.60 18.78 0.05
C VAL A 220 7.18 19.12 0.51
N SER A 221 6.20 18.25 0.24
CA SER A 221 4.82 18.44 0.73
C SER A 221 4.76 18.47 2.26
N ALA A 222 5.49 17.57 2.92
CA ALA A 222 5.57 17.52 4.38
C ALA A 222 6.23 18.78 4.94
N ALA A 223 7.31 19.26 4.30
CA ALA A 223 7.97 20.51 4.67
C ALA A 223 7.09 21.75 4.45
N LEU A 224 6.18 21.72 3.47
CA LEU A 224 5.15 22.76 3.24
C LEU A 224 3.99 22.70 4.25
N LYS A 225 3.71 21.54 4.86
CA LYS A 225 2.70 21.37 5.91
C LYS A 225 3.23 21.66 7.31
N ALA A 226 4.39 21.11 7.67
CA ALA A 226 5.00 21.27 8.98
C ALA A 226 5.46 22.72 9.21
N SER A 227 6.16 23.33 8.24
CA SER A 227 6.68 24.69 8.39
C SER A 227 5.74 25.75 7.81
N THR A 228 5.72 26.93 8.42
CA THR A 228 5.03 28.13 7.88
C THR A 228 5.79 28.77 6.69
N ALA A 229 6.40 27.96 5.83
CA ALA A 229 7.20 28.40 4.69
C ALA A 229 6.37 29.24 3.70
N PRO A 230 6.88 30.40 3.24
CA PRO A 230 6.15 31.27 2.31
C PRO A 230 6.31 30.86 0.84
N SER A 231 7.16 29.88 0.52
CA SER A 231 7.37 29.37 -0.84
C SER A 231 7.75 27.88 -0.87
N LEU A 232 7.62 27.30 -2.06
CA LEU A 232 8.01 25.92 -2.37
C LEU A 232 9.54 25.76 -2.35
N GLU A 233 10.27 26.80 -2.77
CA GLU A 233 11.73 26.85 -2.71
C GLU A 233 12.26 26.90 -1.27
N ASP A 234 11.59 27.65 -0.38
CA ASP A 234 11.92 27.68 1.06
C ASP A 234 11.69 26.31 1.72
N ALA A 235 10.61 25.60 1.37
CA ALA A 235 10.32 24.28 1.92
C ALA A 235 11.41 23.24 1.57
N VAL A 236 11.87 23.22 0.32
CA VAL A 236 13.03 22.39 -0.11
C VAL A 236 14.26 22.77 0.72
N ALA A 237 14.61 24.06 0.79
CA ALA A 237 15.78 24.53 1.51
C ALA A 237 15.73 24.23 3.02
N ASN A 238 14.54 24.26 3.62
CA ASN A 238 14.29 23.91 5.01
C ASN A 238 14.49 22.41 5.25
N PHE A 239 13.81 21.53 4.50
CA PHE A 239 13.95 20.07 4.66
C PHE A 239 15.39 19.60 4.44
N VAL A 240 16.02 20.10 3.37
CA VAL A 240 17.44 19.86 3.06
C VAL A 240 18.34 20.34 4.21
N THR A 241 17.97 21.40 4.94
CA THR A 241 18.71 21.90 6.12
C THR A 241 18.43 21.10 7.39
N GLN A 242 17.20 20.65 7.61
CA GLN A 242 16.85 19.78 8.74
C GLN A 242 17.62 18.46 8.65
N PHE A 243 17.48 17.75 7.53
CA PHE A 243 18.10 16.44 7.35
C PHE A 243 19.63 16.54 7.44
N SER A 244 20.26 17.50 6.76
CA SER A 244 21.73 17.65 6.82
C SER A 244 22.27 18.15 8.17
N ASN A 245 21.43 18.63 9.10
CA ASN A 245 21.86 19.03 10.45
C ASN A 245 21.66 17.95 11.52
N GLY A 246 20.72 17.01 11.32
CA GLY A 246 20.44 15.95 12.29
C GLY A 246 19.56 14.79 11.80
N GLY A 247 19.00 14.88 10.60
CA GLY A 247 18.14 13.85 10.02
C GLY A 247 16.65 14.07 10.32
N ILE A 248 15.90 12.97 10.34
CA ILE A 248 14.47 12.93 10.66
C ILE A 248 14.20 11.82 11.69
N ALA A 249 13.24 12.02 12.59
CA ALA A 249 12.75 10.97 13.50
C ALA A 249 11.79 10.03 12.75
N ASP A 250 11.44 8.86 13.32
CA ASP A 250 10.39 8.03 12.70
C ASP A 250 9.05 8.76 12.80
N ARG A 251 8.75 9.27 14.00
CA ARG A 251 7.65 10.20 14.31
C ARG A 251 8.05 11.21 15.38
N GLU A 252 7.23 12.23 15.59
CA GLU A 252 7.42 13.20 16.68
C GLU A 252 6.68 12.81 17.98
N GLU A 253 7.11 13.35 19.12
CA GLU A 253 6.36 13.24 20.40
C GLU A 253 5.17 14.21 20.47
N ALA A 254 5.25 15.31 19.71
CA ALA A 254 4.21 16.31 19.51
C ALA A 254 4.60 17.16 18.30
N ASN A 255 3.64 17.55 17.46
CA ASN A 255 3.86 18.24 16.19
C ASN A 255 4.73 19.51 16.34
N THR A 256 5.76 19.65 15.50
CA THR A 256 6.67 20.80 15.41
C THR A 256 6.73 21.39 13.99
N ASP A 257 7.69 22.28 13.71
CA ASP A 257 7.98 22.79 12.36
C ASP A 257 8.87 21.82 11.55
N ALA A 258 9.23 20.65 12.09
CA ALA A 258 10.15 19.68 11.50
C ALA A 258 9.41 18.48 10.89
N VAL A 259 9.98 17.86 9.86
CA VAL A 259 9.40 16.70 9.16
C VAL A 259 9.93 15.38 9.75
N SER A 260 9.02 14.47 10.12
CA SER A 260 9.29 13.07 10.46
C SER A 260 9.14 12.12 9.26
N LEU A 261 9.48 10.84 9.44
CA LEU A 261 9.26 9.81 8.42
C LEU A 261 7.77 9.45 8.27
N GLU A 262 7.00 9.44 9.37
CA GLU A 262 5.54 9.25 9.37
C GLU A 262 4.85 10.30 8.48
N GLU A 263 5.17 11.59 8.65
CA GLU A 263 4.60 12.67 7.85
C GLU A 263 5.04 12.61 6.38
N LEU A 264 6.30 12.26 6.11
CA LEU A 264 6.79 12.06 4.74
C LEU A 264 6.03 10.93 4.03
N LEU A 265 5.71 9.84 4.74
CA LEU A 265 4.97 8.71 4.17
C LEU A 265 3.45 8.98 4.10
N GLU A 266 2.89 9.76 5.02
CA GLU A 266 1.53 10.30 4.90
C GLU A 266 1.38 11.14 3.63
N GLU A 267 2.33 12.01 3.34
CA GLU A 267 2.31 12.80 2.12
C GLU A 267 2.55 11.96 0.85
N ALA A 268 3.31 10.87 0.94
CA ALA A 268 3.51 9.96 -0.20
C ALA A 268 2.20 9.25 -0.58
N LEU A 269 1.40 8.83 0.41
CA LEU A 269 0.05 8.28 0.21
C LEU A 269 -0.91 9.35 -0.32
N ALA A 270 -0.90 10.56 0.25
CA ALA A 270 -1.73 11.67 -0.24
C ALA A 270 -1.41 12.07 -1.70
N LEU A 271 -0.18 11.82 -2.17
CA LEU A 271 0.19 11.97 -3.57
C LEU A 271 -0.30 10.80 -4.44
N ILE A 272 -0.38 9.56 -3.96
CA ILE A 272 -1.05 8.47 -4.70
C ILE A 272 -2.53 8.81 -4.94
N GLU A 273 -3.24 9.28 -3.92
CA GLU A 273 -4.64 9.73 -4.08
C GLU A 273 -4.76 10.92 -5.05
N THR A 274 -3.77 11.82 -5.04
CA THR A 274 -3.69 12.91 -6.03
C THR A 274 -3.49 12.37 -7.45
N VAL A 275 -2.67 11.33 -7.63
CA VAL A 275 -2.48 10.66 -8.93
C VAL A 275 -3.77 9.95 -9.38
N LYS A 276 -4.33 9.03 -8.57
CA LYS A 276 -5.61 8.33 -8.87
C LYS A 276 -6.72 9.33 -9.26
N THR A 277 -6.82 10.47 -8.56
CA THR A 277 -7.88 11.47 -8.79
C THR A 277 -7.67 12.39 -10.00
N ASN A 278 -6.43 12.64 -10.46
CA ASN A 278 -6.13 13.72 -11.43
C ASN A 278 -5.46 13.25 -12.73
N VAL A 279 -5.18 11.95 -12.91
CA VAL A 279 -4.46 11.43 -14.08
C VAL A 279 -5.27 10.32 -14.76
N ASP A 280 -6.12 10.70 -15.72
CA ASP A 280 -6.92 9.78 -16.54
C ASP A 280 -6.06 8.64 -17.12
N GLY A 281 -6.42 7.39 -16.83
CA GLY A 281 -5.77 6.20 -17.38
C GLY A 281 -4.54 5.70 -16.63
N VAL A 282 -4.28 6.20 -15.41
CA VAL A 282 -3.42 5.46 -14.46
C VAL A 282 -4.11 4.14 -14.09
N ASP A 283 -3.42 3.02 -14.28
CA ASP A 283 -3.87 1.73 -13.75
C ASP A 283 -3.66 1.72 -12.23
N GLU A 284 -4.53 1.03 -11.49
CA GLU A 284 -4.40 0.81 -10.04
C GLU A 284 -3.13 0.01 -9.64
N SER A 285 -2.27 -0.30 -10.60
CA SER A 285 -0.83 -0.62 -10.44
C SER A 285 -0.11 0.16 -9.31
N VAL A 286 -0.51 1.41 -9.07
CA VAL A 286 -0.04 2.26 -7.95
C VAL A 286 -0.28 1.65 -6.56
N SER A 287 -1.23 0.73 -6.43
CA SER A 287 -1.65 0.19 -5.14
C SER A 287 -0.63 -0.77 -4.53
N SER A 288 0.27 -1.35 -5.33
CA SER A 288 1.51 -1.99 -4.84
C SER A 288 2.38 -1.02 -4.01
N SER A 289 2.63 0.18 -4.54
CA SER A 289 3.29 1.27 -3.81
C SER A 289 2.43 1.80 -2.67
N SER A 290 1.10 1.87 -2.81
CA SER A 290 0.21 2.31 -1.74
C SER A 290 0.31 1.39 -0.52
N THR A 291 0.18 0.08 -0.70
CA THR A 291 0.28 -0.93 0.36
C THR A 291 1.66 -0.91 1.04
N SER A 292 2.74 -0.78 0.27
CA SER A 292 4.09 -0.66 0.82
C SER A 292 4.30 0.63 1.62
N LEU A 293 3.80 1.77 1.11
CA LEU A 293 3.86 3.06 1.79
C LEU A 293 2.96 3.10 3.03
N THR A 294 1.79 2.45 3.01
CA THR A 294 0.93 2.26 4.18
C THR A 294 1.68 1.46 5.23
N THR A 295 2.20 0.26 4.93
CA THR A 295 2.97 -0.53 5.93
C THR A 295 4.13 0.27 6.51
N ALA A 296 4.91 0.94 5.66
CA ALA A 296 6.04 1.77 6.09
C ALA A 296 5.61 2.95 6.97
N LYS A 297 4.48 3.61 6.66
CA LYS A 297 3.90 4.66 7.49
C LYS A 297 3.47 4.10 8.84
N THR A 298 2.71 3.01 8.86
CA THR A 298 2.16 2.47 10.10
C THR A 298 3.28 1.92 11.00
N THR A 299 4.38 1.40 10.45
CA THR A 299 5.61 1.10 11.20
C THR A 299 6.27 2.36 11.79
N ALA A 300 6.38 3.45 11.02
CA ALA A 300 6.94 4.71 11.53
C ALA A 300 6.07 5.31 12.65
N GLN A 301 4.75 5.23 12.50
CA GLN A 301 3.75 5.65 13.47
C GLN A 301 3.74 4.78 14.75
N SER A 302 3.96 3.46 14.64
CA SER A 302 4.07 2.58 15.81
C SER A 302 5.45 2.63 16.48
N SER A 303 6.48 3.13 15.79
CA SER A 303 7.86 3.20 16.30
C SER A 303 7.97 3.91 17.65
N SER A 304 8.89 3.43 18.50
CA SER A 304 9.29 4.12 19.73
C SER A 304 10.36 5.20 19.49
N ASN A 305 10.93 5.27 18.28
CA ASN A 305 12.07 6.12 17.97
C ASN A 305 11.68 7.55 17.55
N THR A 306 11.62 8.42 18.55
CA THR A 306 11.39 9.87 18.40
C THR A 306 12.68 10.68 18.18
N SER A 307 13.83 10.01 18.02
CA SER A 307 15.14 10.66 17.86
C SER A 307 15.52 10.81 16.38
N PRO A 308 15.86 12.02 15.90
CA PRO A 308 16.30 12.21 14.53
C PRO A 308 17.58 11.43 14.19
N SER A 309 17.54 10.71 13.07
CA SER A 309 18.69 10.04 12.47
C SER A 309 18.81 10.39 10.98
N GLN A 310 20.05 10.50 10.52
CA GLN A 310 20.39 10.67 9.10
C GLN A 310 20.44 9.34 8.34
N GLY A 311 20.32 8.22 9.05
CA GLY A 311 20.65 6.87 8.56
C GLY A 311 22.12 6.51 8.76
N ASP A 312 22.46 5.28 8.41
CA ASP A 312 23.77 4.68 8.65
C ASP A 312 24.54 4.43 7.35
N VAL A 313 25.84 4.16 7.46
CA VAL A 313 26.74 4.02 6.31
C VAL A 313 27.41 2.64 6.32
N PRO A 314 27.14 1.77 5.33
CA PRO A 314 27.71 0.42 5.29
C PRO A 314 29.23 0.45 5.03
N GLU A 315 29.95 -0.57 5.53
CA GLU A 315 31.43 -0.62 5.47
C GLU A 315 32.01 -0.53 4.05
N ASP A 316 31.31 -1.07 3.05
CA ASP A 316 31.74 -1.11 1.65
C ASP A 316 31.08 -0.06 0.75
N ALA A 317 30.43 0.96 1.31
CA ALA A 317 29.74 2.03 0.56
C ALA A 317 30.61 2.65 -0.55
N GLY A 318 30.18 2.53 -1.81
CA GLY A 318 30.90 3.03 -2.98
C GLY A 318 32.07 2.16 -3.45
N SER A 319 32.15 0.91 -2.99
CA SER A 319 32.98 -0.09 -3.64
C SER A 319 32.42 -0.40 -5.04
N GLU A 320 33.28 -0.78 -5.99
CA GLU A 320 32.86 -1.07 -7.38
C GLU A 320 33.30 -2.45 -7.88
N GLY A 321 32.57 -2.95 -8.87
CA GLY A 321 32.99 -4.02 -9.77
C GLY A 321 33.34 -5.31 -9.03
N LEU A 322 34.55 -5.84 -9.24
CA LEU A 322 35.00 -7.07 -8.59
C LEU A 322 35.17 -6.92 -7.06
N VAL A 323 35.42 -5.71 -6.54
CA VAL A 323 35.50 -5.49 -5.09
C VAL A 323 34.10 -5.54 -4.49
N ALA A 324 33.16 -4.78 -5.05
CA ALA A 324 31.75 -4.82 -4.66
C ALA A 324 31.15 -6.22 -4.78
N SER A 325 31.44 -6.95 -5.88
CA SER A 325 30.95 -8.31 -6.10
C SER A 325 31.42 -9.30 -5.02
N LYS A 326 32.64 -9.12 -4.48
CA LYS A 326 33.15 -9.95 -3.38
C LYS A 326 32.65 -9.48 -2.01
N ALA A 327 32.46 -8.17 -1.83
CA ALA A 327 31.84 -7.63 -0.62
C ALA A 327 30.38 -8.10 -0.49
N PHE A 328 29.62 -8.08 -1.58
CA PHE A 328 28.26 -8.62 -1.69
C PHE A 328 28.19 -10.13 -1.38
N VAL A 329 29.05 -10.97 -1.98
CA VAL A 329 29.06 -12.42 -1.66
C VAL A 329 29.46 -12.67 -0.19
N LYS A 330 30.34 -11.84 0.39
CA LYS A 330 30.62 -11.85 1.84
C LYS A 330 29.41 -11.40 2.65
N GLN A 331 28.67 -10.37 2.24
CA GLN A 331 27.46 -9.85 2.90
C GLN A 331 26.39 -10.94 3.00
N VAL A 332 26.05 -11.56 1.86
CA VAL A 332 25.08 -12.67 1.78
C VAL A 332 25.54 -13.87 2.61
N ARG A 333 26.82 -14.26 2.54
CA ARG A 333 27.37 -15.33 3.38
C ARG A 333 27.29 -15.00 4.87
N ASN A 334 27.64 -13.78 5.27
CA ASN A 334 27.63 -13.37 6.67
C ASN A 334 26.23 -13.49 7.26
N LEU A 335 25.22 -12.96 6.57
CA LEU A 335 23.83 -13.01 7.01
C LEU A 335 23.30 -14.46 7.04
N ALA A 336 23.57 -15.25 6.01
CA ALA A 336 23.24 -16.68 6.00
C ALA A 336 23.95 -17.47 7.11
N SER A 337 25.18 -17.09 7.47
CA SER A 337 25.93 -17.72 8.57
C SER A 337 25.34 -17.36 9.94
N ALA A 338 24.87 -16.13 10.11
CA ALA A 338 24.19 -15.68 11.33
C ALA A 338 22.85 -16.41 11.52
N GLY A 339 22.03 -16.49 10.45
CA GLY A 339 20.78 -17.24 10.43
C GLY A 339 20.91 -18.78 10.46
N VAL A 340 22.13 -19.32 10.54
CA VAL A 340 22.43 -20.76 10.68
C VAL A 340 23.06 -21.10 12.06
N VAL A 341 23.25 -20.12 12.93
CA VAL A 341 23.51 -20.37 14.36
C VAL A 341 22.22 -20.91 14.98
N SER A 342 22.27 -22.09 15.62
CA SER A 342 21.04 -22.75 16.13
C SER A 342 20.26 -21.90 17.13
N ALA A 343 20.94 -21.08 17.94
CA ALA A 343 20.30 -20.13 18.86
C ALA A 343 19.50 -19.04 18.12
N ASN A 344 19.99 -18.56 16.97
CA ASN A 344 19.25 -17.60 16.12
C ASN A 344 18.10 -18.27 15.39
N GLN A 345 18.23 -19.56 15.05
CA GLN A 345 17.11 -20.34 14.47
C GLN A 345 16.03 -20.64 15.52
N GLU A 346 16.43 -20.91 16.76
CA GLU A 346 15.54 -21.06 17.91
C GLU A 346 14.84 -19.72 18.22
N ALA A 347 15.56 -18.61 18.30
CA ALA A 347 14.98 -17.27 18.53
C ALA A 347 14.10 -16.76 17.35
N PHE A 348 14.46 -17.07 16.11
CA PHE A 348 13.63 -16.74 14.94
C PHE A 348 12.36 -17.57 14.89
N ALA A 349 12.45 -18.87 15.18
CA ALA A 349 11.27 -19.71 15.35
C ALA A 349 10.39 -19.16 16.48
N GLU A 350 10.96 -18.88 17.65
CA GLU A 350 10.25 -18.32 18.83
C GLU A 350 9.50 -17.02 18.49
N GLN A 351 10.14 -16.03 17.84
CA GLN A 351 9.47 -14.76 17.48
C GLN A 351 8.44 -14.88 16.34
N ILE A 352 8.58 -15.86 15.43
CA ILE A 352 7.55 -16.15 14.42
C ILE A 352 6.40 -16.97 15.04
N ASP A 353 6.72 -17.89 15.96
CA ASP A 353 5.76 -18.66 16.73
C ASP A 353 4.93 -17.73 17.61
N LEU A 354 5.47 -16.64 18.19
CA LEU A 354 4.67 -15.61 18.87
C LEU A 354 3.50 -15.10 18.00
N ALA A 355 3.78 -14.76 16.74
CA ALA A 355 2.75 -14.28 15.82
C ALA A 355 1.74 -15.40 15.47
N SER A 356 2.22 -16.64 15.26
CA SER A 356 1.35 -17.79 14.98
C SER A 356 0.54 -18.28 16.19
N GLU A 357 1.02 -18.05 17.41
CA GLU A 357 0.38 -18.48 18.65
C GLU A 357 -0.68 -17.48 19.12
N ALA A 358 -0.49 -16.18 18.86
CA ALA A 358 -1.54 -15.17 19.01
C ALA A 358 -2.72 -15.43 18.05
N VAL A 359 -2.44 -15.85 16.81
CA VAL A 359 -3.44 -16.19 15.78
C VAL A 359 -3.77 -17.69 15.82
N SER A 360 -4.26 -18.14 16.97
CA SER A 360 -4.76 -19.51 17.17
C SER A 360 -6.14 -19.75 16.52
N THR A 361 -6.57 -21.01 16.40
CA THR A 361 -7.92 -21.37 15.91
C THR A 361 -9.07 -20.81 16.77
N ASP A 362 -8.84 -20.53 18.06
CA ASP A 362 -9.83 -19.86 18.92
C ASP A 362 -9.92 -18.36 18.60
N SER A 363 -8.89 -17.75 18.00
CA SER A 363 -8.86 -16.34 17.62
C SER A 363 -9.85 -16.05 16.48
N ASP A 364 -9.98 -16.96 15.50
CA ASP A 364 -11.01 -16.90 14.45
C ASP A 364 -12.43 -16.90 15.04
N ILE A 365 -12.68 -17.80 16.01
CA ILE A 365 -13.98 -17.96 16.66
C ILE A 365 -14.33 -16.72 17.52
N VAL A 366 -13.33 -16.11 18.16
CA VAL A 366 -13.50 -14.87 18.92
C VAL A 366 -13.72 -13.67 17.97
N ALA A 367 -13.09 -13.65 16.80
CA ALA A 367 -13.33 -12.64 15.77
C ALA A 367 -14.73 -12.77 15.13
N GLU A 368 -15.21 -13.99 14.87
CA GLU A 368 -16.58 -14.27 14.43
C GLU A 368 -17.59 -13.75 15.47
N GLY A 369 -17.37 -14.03 16.77
CA GLY A 369 -18.19 -13.51 17.85
C GLY A 369 -18.19 -11.98 17.95
N LEU A 370 -17.03 -11.34 17.74
CA LEU A 370 -16.91 -9.88 17.67
C LEU A 370 -17.73 -9.31 16.49
N GLY A 371 -17.59 -9.91 15.30
CA GLY A 371 -18.34 -9.51 14.09
C GLY A 371 -19.86 -9.66 14.25
N LEU A 372 -20.33 -10.77 14.83
CA LEU A 372 -21.75 -10.97 15.15
C LEU A 372 -22.27 -9.93 16.16
N GLY A 373 -21.46 -9.57 17.16
CA GLY A 373 -21.80 -8.51 18.12
C GLY A 373 -21.94 -7.13 17.46
N LEU A 374 -21.06 -6.78 16.52
CA LEU A 374 -21.12 -5.54 15.76
C LEU A 374 -22.32 -5.52 14.79
N ASN A 375 -22.57 -6.62 14.08
CA ASN A 375 -23.73 -6.78 13.20
C ASN A 375 -25.06 -6.68 13.98
N ALA A 376 -25.13 -7.26 15.18
CA ALA A 376 -26.27 -7.13 16.09
C ALA A 376 -26.49 -5.67 16.51
N ILE A 377 -25.42 -4.95 16.90
CA ILE A 377 -25.50 -3.52 17.23
C ILE A 377 -26.05 -2.70 16.05
N ALA A 378 -25.52 -2.90 14.85
CA ALA A 378 -25.93 -2.13 13.68
C ALA A 378 -27.41 -2.42 13.30
N SER A 379 -27.82 -3.69 13.32
CA SER A 379 -29.20 -4.11 13.06
C SER A 379 -30.20 -3.61 14.12
N ALA A 380 -29.77 -3.56 15.39
CA ALA A 380 -30.56 -2.99 16.48
C ALA A 380 -30.70 -1.46 16.37
N TYR A 381 -29.71 -0.78 15.77
CA TYR A 381 -29.78 0.66 15.54
C TYR A 381 -30.76 1.02 14.41
N GLU A 382 -30.78 0.26 13.31
CA GLU A 382 -31.80 0.39 12.25
C GLU A 382 -33.22 0.35 12.85
N LEU A 383 -33.50 -0.67 13.67
CA LEU A 383 -34.82 -0.86 14.30
C LEU A 383 -35.15 0.18 15.37
N TYR A 384 -34.16 0.91 15.90
CA TYR A 384 -34.39 2.08 16.78
C TYR A 384 -34.68 3.35 15.98
N LEU A 385 -34.12 3.49 14.76
CA LEU A 385 -34.37 4.63 13.87
C LEU A 385 -35.70 4.51 13.11
N ASP A 386 -36.05 3.32 12.63
CA ASP A 386 -37.34 3.01 11.99
C ASP A 386 -38.52 3.12 13.00
N ALA A 387 -38.25 3.17 14.31
CA ALA A 387 -39.28 3.26 15.35
C ALA A 387 -39.76 4.72 15.59
N PRO A 388 -41.09 4.96 15.68
CA PRO A 388 -41.63 6.27 16.07
C PRO A 388 -41.10 6.73 17.43
N ASP A 389 -40.90 8.04 17.61
CA ASP A 389 -40.33 8.62 18.84
C ASP A 389 -41.05 8.23 20.16
N GLU A 390 -42.33 7.85 20.09
CA GLU A 390 -43.11 7.38 21.25
C GLU A 390 -43.02 5.87 21.54
N ASP A 391 -42.51 5.07 20.59
CA ASP A 391 -42.40 3.60 20.65
C ASP A 391 -40.94 3.10 20.56
N LYS A 392 -39.95 3.99 20.56
CA LYS A 392 -38.51 3.65 20.42
C LYS A 392 -38.03 2.59 21.43
N PRO A 393 -37.38 1.49 20.98
CA PRO A 393 -36.99 0.39 21.84
C PRO A 393 -35.80 0.75 22.75
N ASN A 394 -35.81 0.23 23.98
CA ASN A 394 -34.68 0.28 24.90
C ASN A 394 -33.85 -1.01 24.93
N SER A 395 -34.29 -2.04 24.18
CA SER A 395 -33.55 -3.28 23.96
C SER A 395 -34.11 -4.00 22.73
N VAL A 396 -33.25 -4.61 21.93
CA VAL A 396 -33.60 -5.40 20.73
C VAL A 396 -32.84 -6.74 20.78
N GLU A 397 -33.46 -7.82 20.33
CA GLU A 397 -32.83 -9.15 20.20
C GLU A 397 -32.57 -9.42 18.72
N ILE A 398 -31.30 -9.54 18.32
CA ILE A 398 -30.88 -9.82 16.93
C ILE A 398 -30.16 -11.17 16.92
N ASN A 399 -30.68 -12.15 16.18
CA ASN A 399 -30.10 -13.49 16.05
C ASN A 399 -29.78 -14.20 17.39
N GLY A 400 -30.48 -13.83 18.48
CA GLY A 400 -30.28 -14.33 19.84
C GLY A 400 -29.32 -13.51 20.70
N ILE A 401 -28.70 -12.45 20.16
CA ILE A 401 -27.88 -11.48 20.90
C ILE A 401 -28.76 -10.33 21.38
N THR A 402 -28.69 -10.00 22.67
CA THR A 402 -29.43 -8.88 23.26
C THR A 402 -28.62 -7.58 23.17
N VAL A 403 -29.12 -6.61 22.40
CA VAL A 403 -28.58 -5.24 22.36
C VAL A 403 -29.43 -4.34 23.26
N ALA A 404 -28.83 -3.78 24.31
CA ALA A 404 -29.43 -2.72 25.12
C ALA A 404 -29.23 -1.36 24.44
N ILE A 405 -30.26 -0.51 24.45
CA ILE A 405 -30.24 0.81 23.78
C ILE A 405 -30.60 1.89 24.79
N SER A 406 -29.84 2.98 24.79
CA SER A 406 -30.07 4.15 25.65
C SER A 406 -29.72 5.45 24.92
N GLU A 407 -30.41 6.53 25.25
CA GLU A 407 -30.14 7.87 24.72
C GLU A 407 -29.79 8.81 25.88
N SER A 408 -28.73 9.61 25.73
CA SER A 408 -28.30 10.59 26.71
C SER A 408 -27.76 11.85 26.04
N ALA A 409 -28.34 13.01 26.36
CA ALA A 409 -27.96 14.31 25.82
C ALA A 409 -27.97 14.44 24.27
N GLY A 410 -28.68 13.55 23.56
CA GLY A 410 -28.74 13.49 22.10
C GLY A 410 -27.75 12.51 21.45
N THR A 411 -26.96 11.77 22.24
CA THR A 411 -26.16 10.62 21.76
C THR A 411 -26.90 9.33 22.06
N VAL A 412 -27.03 8.46 21.07
CA VAL A 412 -27.51 7.08 21.25
C VAL A 412 -26.32 6.19 21.60
N THR A 413 -26.51 5.28 22.56
CA THR A 413 -25.51 4.29 22.98
C THR A 413 -26.14 2.91 22.97
N LEU A 414 -25.53 2.01 22.21
CA LEU A 414 -25.92 0.61 22.08
C LEU A 414 -24.87 -0.27 22.77
N ALA A 415 -25.30 -1.29 23.50
CA ALA A 415 -24.40 -2.18 24.23
C ALA A 415 -24.84 -3.64 24.19
N VAL A 416 -23.86 -4.55 24.11
CA VAL A 416 -24.01 -6.00 24.22
C VAL A 416 -23.24 -6.47 25.45
N ASP A 417 -23.84 -7.32 26.26
CA ASP A 417 -23.19 -8.07 27.37
C ASP A 417 -23.85 -9.45 27.42
N ASP A 418 -23.42 -10.32 26.49
CA ASP A 418 -24.10 -11.58 26.16
C ASP A 418 -23.09 -12.72 25.91
N THR A 419 -23.55 -13.93 25.62
CA THR A 419 -22.66 -15.08 25.33
C THR A 419 -23.25 -15.98 24.25
N VAL A 420 -22.52 -16.11 23.14
CA VAL A 420 -22.88 -16.97 21.99
C VAL A 420 -22.11 -18.28 22.03
N VAL A 421 -22.57 -19.27 21.26
CA VAL A 421 -21.87 -20.55 21.07
C VAL A 421 -21.54 -20.71 19.59
N LEU A 422 -20.26 -20.72 19.27
CA LEU A 422 -19.70 -20.80 17.92
C LEU A 422 -18.75 -21.99 17.84
N ASN A 423 -18.97 -22.90 16.90
CA ASN A 423 -18.14 -24.10 16.69
C ASN A 423 -17.89 -24.93 17.98
N GLU A 424 -18.93 -25.08 18.81
CA GLU A 424 -18.93 -25.72 20.16
C GLU A 424 -18.21 -24.93 21.29
N THR A 425 -17.61 -23.77 21.01
CA THR A 425 -16.97 -22.87 21.98
C THR A 425 -17.92 -21.76 22.47
N GLU A 426 -17.94 -21.48 23.77
CA GLU A 426 -18.65 -20.33 24.36
C GLU A 426 -17.80 -19.05 24.18
N VAL A 427 -18.37 -18.00 23.57
CA VAL A 427 -17.74 -16.68 23.38
C VAL A 427 -18.57 -15.61 24.09
N ALA A 428 -17.99 -14.97 25.10
CA ALA A 428 -18.59 -13.83 25.78
C ALA A 428 -18.34 -12.55 24.97
N ILE A 429 -19.39 -11.80 24.65
CA ILE A 429 -19.34 -10.57 23.86
C ILE A 429 -19.73 -9.39 24.76
N LYS A 430 -18.86 -8.38 24.83
CA LYS A 430 -19.04 -7.16 25.63
C LYS A 430 -18.68 -5.93 24.83
N LEU A 431 -19.65 -5.36 24.11
CA LEU A 431 -19.43 -4.24 23.20
C LEU A 431 -20.24 -3.02 23.61
N SER A 432 -19.70 -1.84 23.33
CA SER A 432 -20.38 -0.55 23.46
C SER A 432 -20.10 0.28 22.21
N ALA A 433 -21.15 0.71 21.53
CA ALA A 433 -21.11 1.67 20.43
C ALA A 433 -21.84 2.95 20.82
N ALA A 434 -21.29 4.11 20.47
CA ALA A 434 -21.97 5.41 20.58
C ALA A 434 -22.06 6.09 19.21
N ASP A 435 -23.22 6.64 18.89
CA ASP A 435 -23.56 7.08 17.54
C ASP A 435 -23.52 8.60 17.33
N GLY A 436 -23.11 8.99 16.12
CA GLY A 436 -23.25 10.33 15.54
C GLY A 436 -23.67 10.30 14.06
N THR A 437 -24.38 9.25 13.63
CA THR A 437 -24.82 9.03 12.24
C THR A 437 -25.86 10.06 11.79
N VAL A 438 -25.82 10.43 10.51
CA VAL A 438 -26.79 11.35 9.87
C VAL A 438 -27.40 10.69 8.65
N ILE A 439 -28.73 10.71 8.53
CA ILE A 439 -29.49 10.11 7.42
C ILE A 439 -30.34 11.19 6.74
N ASN A 440 -30.39 11.15 5.40
CA ASN A 440 -31.21 12.01 4.55
C ASN A 440 -31.88 11.15 3.45
N GLU A 441 -33.11 10.70 3.68
CA GLU A 441 -33.96 10.02 2.69
C GLU A 441 -34.77 11.04 1.88
N SER A 442 -35.05 10.76 0.60
CA SER A 442 -35.99 11.56 -0.22
C SER A 442 -37.40 11.00 -0.16
N GLU A 443 -38.42 11.85 -0.36
CA GLU A 443 -39.81 11.40 -0.52
C GLU A 443 -39.98 10.61 -1.84
N PRO A 444 -40.52 9.36 -1.81
CA PRO A 444 -40.71 8.52 -3.00
C PRO A 444 -41.52 9.17 -4.13
N VAL A 445 -41.12 8.90 -5.38
CA VAL A 445 -41.79 9.39 -6.59
C VAL A 445 -42.68 8.29 -7.19
N ASP A 446 -43.95 8.23 -6.77
CA ASP A 446 -44.96 7.32 -7.36
C ASP A 446 -45.64 7.96 -8.58
N ASN A 447 -45.60 7.27 -9.72
CA ASN A 447 -46.25 7.68 -10.97
C ASN A 447 -47.02 6.52 -11.61
N THR A 448 -48.35 6.67 -11.76
CA THR A 448 -49.22 5.65 -12.35
C THR A 448 -49.86 6.14 -13.66
N VAL A 449 -49.64 5.42 -14.76
CA VAL A 449 -50.13 5.74 -16.11
C VAL A 449 -50.69 4.49 -16.80
N ASP A 450 -51.94 4.55 -17.28
CA ASP A 450 -52.63 3.55 -18.12
C ASP A 450 -52.61 2.06 -17.66
N GLY A 451 -52.25 1.78 -16.40
CA GLY A 451 -52.19 0.43 -15.81
C GLY A 451 -50.79 -0.01 -15.38
N THR A 452 -49.78 0.80 -15.68
CA THR A 452 -48.40 0.70 -15.20
C THR A 452 -48.18 1.69 -14.06
N ARG A 453 -47.45 1.27 -13.02
CA ARG A 453 -47.03 2.08 -11.87
C ARG A 453 -45.52 1.99 -11.74
N THR A 454 -44.84 3.11 -11.91
CA THR A 454 -43.41 3.27 -11.63
C THR A 454 -43.23 3.98 -10.30
N VAL A 455 -42.28 3.52 -9.49
CA VAL A 455 -41.85 4.18 -8.25
C VAL A 455 -40.35 4.32 -8.28
N SER A 456 -39.84 5.49 -7.93
CA SER A 456 -38.41 5.74 -7.74
C SER A 456 -38.14 6.23 -6.30
N GLU A 457 -37.17 5.62 -5.60
CA GLU A 457 -36.79 5.91 -4.21
C GLU A 457 -35.27 6.09 -4.09
N SER A 458 -34.81 7.17 -3.47
CA SER A 458 -33.38 7.44 -3.26
C SER A 458 -33.06 8.14 -1.95
N GLY A 459 -31.86 7.88 -1.42
CA GLY A 459 -31.46 8.39 -0.12
C GLY A 459 -29.95 8.34 0.11
N SER A 460 -29.54 8.91 1.25
CA SER A 460 -28.14 8.95 1.66
C SER A 460 -27.98 8.88 3.17
N ALA A 461 -26.85 8.32 3.62
CA ALA A 461 -26.46 8.28 5.03
C ALA A 461 -24.95 8.54 5.18
N THR A 462 -24.55 9.06 6.33
CA THR A 462 -23.15 9.16 6.75
C THR A 462 -23.05 8.63 8.17
N ALA A 463 -22.46 7.45 8.31
CA ALA A 463 -22.28 6.79 9.59
C ALA A 463 -21.06 7.33 10.32
N ALA A 464 -21.19 7.45 11.64
CA ALA A 464 -20.09 7.77 12.54
C ALA A 464 -20.35 7.07 13.88
N LEU A 465 -19.56 6.03 14.18
CA LEU A 465 -19.67 5.21 15.38
C LEU A 465 -18.34 5.23 16.13
N SER A 466 -18.36 5.46 17.44
CA SER A 466 -17.24 5.09 18.32
C SER A 466 -17.54 3.76 18.99
N VAL A 467 -16.56 2.85 18.98
CA VAL A 467 -16.71 1.44 19.40
C VAL A 467 -15.62 1.09 20.41
N SER A 468 -15.98 0.35 21.45
CA SER A 468 -15.04 -0.24 22.41
C SER A 468 -15.64 -1.48 23.06
N GLY A 469 -14.80 -2.36 23.59
CA GLY A 469 -15.24 -3.59 24.24
C GLY A 469 -14.38 -4.79 23.89
N SER A 470 -14.90 -6.01 24.06
CA SER A 470 -14.19 -7.23 23.72
C SER A 470 -15.10 -8.39 23.36
N ALA A 471 -14.51 -9.39 22.70
CA ALA A 471 -15.01 -10.77 22.64
C ALA A 471 -13.95 -11.69 23.28
N ALA A 472 -14.37 -12.77 23.96
CA ALA A 472 -13.44 -13.71 24.58
C ALA A 472 -13.99 -15.15 24.70
N SER A 473 -13.14 -16.13 24.40
CA SER A 473 -13.33 -17.55 24.74
C SER A 473 -12.64 -17.86 26.09
N SER A 474 -12.47 -19.14 26.42
CA SER A 474 -11.60 -19.56 27.53
C SER A 474 -10.10 -19.48 27.23
N ALA A 475 -9.70 -19.34 25.97
CA ALA A 475 -8.31 -19.44 25.51
C ALA A 475 -7.79 -18.19 24.78
N VAL A 476 -8.68 -17.33 24.25
CA VAL A 476 -8.31 -16.09 23.55
C VAL A 476 -9.29 -14.96 23.91
N SER A 477 -8.81 -13.71 23.89
CA SER A 477 -9.65 -12.52 23.82
C SER A 477 -9.18 -11.53 22.76
N ILE A 478 -10.13 -10.83 22.14
CA ILE A 478 -9.89 -9.66 21.29
C ILE A 478 -10.59 -8.48 21.95
N THR A 479 -9.84 -7.42 22.26
CA THR A 479 -10.34 -6.19 22.90
C THR A 479 -10.12 -5.01 21.97
N ILE A 480 -11.19 -4.26 21.67
CA ILE A 480 -11.12 -2.91 21.08
C ILE A 480 -11.02 -1.93 22.25
N ASN A 481 -9.81 -1.43 22.50
CA ASN A 481 -9.52 -0.49 23.58
C ASN A 481 -10.17 0.87 23.31
N GLU A 482 -10.01 1.35 22.07
CA GLU A 482 -10.66 2.53 21.50
C GLU A 482 -10.82 2.28 20.00
N GLY A 483 -11.96 2.68 19.43
CA GLY A 483 -12.24 2.45 18.02
C GLY A 483 -13.20 3.48 17.45
N SER A 484 -13.03 3.79 16.17
CA SER A 484 -13.93 4.61 15.38
C SER A 484 -14.23 3.96 14.04
N PHE A 485 -15.45 4.15 13.55
CA PHE A 485 -15.90 3.73 12.24
C PHE A 485 -16.66 4.88 11.58
N SER A 486 -16.38 5.14 10.31
CA SER A 486 -17.16 6.01 9.44
C SER A 486 -17.36 5.40 8.06
N GLY A 487 -18.39 5.87 7.35
CA GLY A 487 -18.66 5.54 5.96
C GLY A 487 -19.86 6.33 5.45
N ALA A 488 -19.95 6.53 4.14
CA ALA A 488 -21.10 7.15 3.49
C ALA A 488 -21.83 6.12 2.61
N LEU A 489 -23.16 6.16 2.59
CA LEU A 489 -24.02 5.34 1.74
C LEU A 489 -24.89 6.27 0.88
N SER A 490 -25.08 5.92 -0.37
CA SER A 490 -26.18 6.38 -1.23
C SER A 490 -26.89 5.19 -1.86
N TYR A 491 -28.18 5.33 -2.16
CA TYR A 491 -28.93 4.38 -2.98
C TYR A 491 -29.90 5.13 -3.90
N ASP A 492 -30.18 4.51 -5.05
CA ASP A 492 -31.28 4.83 -5.96
C ASP A 492 -31.97 3.51 -6.36
N SER A 493 -33.26 3.55 -6.65
CA SER A 493 -34.09 2.36 -6.83
C SER A 493 -35.31 2.73 -7.65
N GLU A 494 -35.45 2.15 -8.85
CA GLU A 494 -36.65 2.29 -9.67
C GLU A 494 -37.26 0.92 -9.98
N TRP A 495 -38.57 0.76 -9.69
CA TRP A 495 -39.32 -0.41 -10.12
C TRP A 495 -40.65 -0.06 -10.77
N THR A 496 -41.10 -0.93 -11.68
CA THR A 496 -42.28 -0.70 -12.54
C THR A 496 -43.23 -1.90 -12.54
N GLU A 497 -44.27 -1.85 -11.69
CA GLU A 497 -45.37 -2.82 -11.66
C GLU A 497 -46.32 -2.57 -12.87
N THR A 498 -46.75 -3.62 -13.58
CA THR A 498 -47.80 -3.55 -14.62
C THR A 498 -48.80 -4.70 -14.47
N ASP A 499 -50.09 -4.35 -14.32
CA ASP A 499 -51.18 -5.29 -14.08
C ASP A 499 -52.06 -5.42 -15.34
N THR A 500 -52.11 -6.61 -15.95
CA THR A 500 -52.92 -6.86 -17.17
C THR A 500 -54.10 -7.76 -16.90
N GLN A 501 -55.30 -7.35 -17.33
CA GLN A 501 -56.54 -8.07 -17.01
C GLN A 501 -57.50 -8.13 -18.21
N SER A 502 -58.12 -9.29 -18.43
CA SER A 502 -59.04 -9.57 -19.54
C SER A 502 -60.20 -10.47 -19.10
N GLU A 503 -61.22 -10.65 -19.96
CA GLU A 503 -62.35 -11.56 -19.68
C GLU A 503 -61.94 -13.05 -19.58
N THR A 504 -60.76 -13.42 -20.07
CA THR A 504 -60.27 -14.82 -20.15
C THR A 504 -59.10 -15.16 -19.23
N GLY A 505 -58.46 -14.15 -18.64
CA GLY A 505 -57.25 -14.31 -17.83
C GLY A 505 -56.54 -12.98 -17.59
N GLY A 506 -55.34 -13.02 -17.05
CA GLY A 506 -54.51 -11.84 -16.81
C GLY A 506 -53.04 -12.22 -16.62
N GLY A 507 -52.25 -11.25 -16.18
CA GLY A 507 -50.84 -11.42 -15.88
C GLY A 507 -50.27 -10.17 -15.23
N TYR A 508 -49.30 -10.35 -14.35
CA TYR A 508 -48.55 -9.28 -13.69
C TYR A 508 -47.10 -9.32 -14.21
N SER A 509 -46.51 -8.16 -14.44
CA SER A 509 -45.08 -8.03 -14.68
C SER A 509 -44.48 -6.92 -13.82
N ASP A 510 -43.23 -7.11 -13.42
CA ASP A 510 -42.42 -6.20 -12.62
C ASP A 510 -41.03 -6.12 -13.26
N THR A 511 -40.41 -4.95 -13.22
CA THR A 511 -39.02 -4.73 -13.65
C THR A 511 -38.39 -3.74 -12.68
N TRP A 512 -37.20 -4.03 -12.19
CA TRP A 512 -36.49 -3.22 -11.20
C TRP A 512 -35.03 -3.00 -11.61
N ASP A 513 -34.50 -1.87 -11.14
CA ASP A 513 -33.17 -1.35 -11.38
C ASP A 513 -32.76 -0.67 -10.05
N ASP A 514 -32.06 -1.43 -9.20
CA ASP A 514 -31.68 -1.04 -7.83
C ASP A 514 -30.16 -0.84 -7.76
N GLU A 515 -29.69 0.33 -7.28
CA GLU A 515 -28.27 0.68 -7.15
C GLU A 515 -27.95 1.19 -5.73
N PHE A 516 -26.83 0.75 -5.17
CA PHE A 516 -26.24 1.35 -3.97
C PHE A 516 -24.74 1.60 -4.15
N THR A 517 -24.25 2.63 -3.45
CA THR A 517 -22.84 2.98 -3.36
C THR A 517 -22.49 3.22 -1.90
N VAL A 518 -21.48 2.53 -1.37
CA VAL A 518 -20.87 2.84 -0.07
C VAL A 518 -19.47 3.38 -0.34
N THR A 519 -19.15 4.58 0.13
CA THR A 519 -17.83 5.22 -0.05
C THR A 519 -17.20 5.61 1.27
N ASN A 520 -15.88 5.83 1.25
CA ASN A 520 -15.13 6.36 2.38
C ASN A 520 -15.32 5.54 3.67
N ILE A 521 -15.39 4.20 3.56
CA ILE A 521 -15.37 3.36 4.76
C ILE A 521 -14.00 3.52 5.39
N ASP A 522 -13.98 3.83 6.69
CA ASP A 522 -12.76 4.05 7.46
C ASP A 522 -13.01 3.61 8.90
N ALA A 523 -12.47 2.45 9.26
CA ALA A 523 -12.42 1.93 10.62
C ALA A 523 -10.98 2.06 11.14
N LYS A 524 -10.82 2.64 12.34
CA LYS A 524 -9.55 2.66 13.08
C LYS A 524 -9.79 2.08 14.46
N LEU A 525 -9.11 0.99 14.79
CA LEU A 525 -9.30 0.23 16.01
C LEU A 525 -7.94 0.08 16.72
N ASN A 526 -7.80 0.60 17.93
CA ASN A 526 -6.72 0.18 18.81
C ASN A 526 -7.14 -1.14 19.46
N ILE A 527 -6.41 -2.22 19.17
CA ILE A 527 -6.75 -3.58 19.55
C ILE A 527 -5.69 -4.24 20.42
N THR A 528 -6.16 -5.12 21.30
CA THR A 528 -5.35 -6.12 22.00
C THR A 528 -5.94 -7.51 21.74
N LEU A 529 -5.21 -8.36 21.03
CA LEU A 529 -5.46 -9.79 20.90
C LEU A 529 -4.56 -10.50 21.92
N ALA A 530 -5.11 -11.35 22.78
CA ALA A 530 -4.33 -12.01 23.82
C ALA A 530 -4.78 -13.46 24.02
N GLN A 531 -3.81 -14.38 24.09
CA GLN A 531 -4.01 -15.70 24.68
C GLN A 531 -4.41 -15.59 26.15
N LEU A 532 -5.11 -16.62 26.63
CA LEU A 532 -5.57 -16.73 28.00
C LEU A 532 -5.30 -18.15 28.54
N ASN A 533 -4.68 -18.23 29.71
CA ASN A 533 -4.47 -19.46 30.48
C ASN A 533 -3.48 -20.48 29.86
N SER A 534 -2.53 -20.04 29.03
CA SER A 534 -1.34 -20.83 28.65
C SER A 534 -0.22 -20.70 29.70
N ASP A 535 0.86 -21.48 29.55
CA ASP A 535 2.04 -21.42 30.44
C ASP A 535 2.95 -20.18 30.16
N ASN A 536 2.85 -19.59 28.97
CA ASN A 536 3.46 -18.31 28.54
C ASN A 536 2.45 -17.65 27.57
N ASN A 537 1.78 -16.56 27.96
CA ASN A 537 0.63 -16.03 27.22
C ASN A 537 1.10 -14.98 26.20
N VAL A 538 1.00 -15.31 24.91
CA VAL A 538 1.31 -14.35 23.85
C VAL A 538 0.15 -13.36 23.63
N SER A 539 0.49 -12.09 23.42
CA SER A 539 -0.46 -11.05 23.04
C SER A 539 0.09 -10.16 21.93
N PHE A 540 -0.79 -9.69 21.06
CA PHE A 540 -0.56 -8.56 20.16
C PHE A 540 -1.29 -7.33 20.71
N THR A 541 -0.60 -6.19 20.81
CA THR A 541 -1.25 -4.89 21.04
C THR A 541 -0.80 -3.88 20.00
N GLY A 542 -1.77 -3.20 19.38
CA GLY A 542 -1.50 -2.34 18.24
C GLY A 542 -2.74 -1.64 17.70
N ASN A 543 -2.60 -1.12 16.48
CA ASN A 543 -3.67 -0.51 15.71
C ASN A 543 -4.00 -1.40 14.51
N MET A 544 -5.29 -1.57 14.24
CA MET A 544 -5.84 -2.12 13.01
C MET A 544 -6.62 -1.01 12.32
N ALA A 545 -6.47 -0.88 11.00
CA ALA A 545 -7.32 -0.05 10.17
C ALA A 545 -7.93 -0.87 9.03
N LEU A 546 -9.17 -0.54 8.69
CA LEU A 546 -9.88 -1.06 7.52
C LEU A 546 -10.39 0.14 6.72
N LYS A 547 -10.09 0.22 5.43
CA LYS A 547 -10.64 1.22 4.52
C LYS A 547 -11.36 0.54 3.35
N LEU A 548 -12.32 1.26 2.79
CA LEU A 548 -12.84 0.96 1.45
C LEU A 548 -13.13 2.28 0.73
N GLY A 549 -12.54 2.45 -0.45
CA GLY A 549 -12.74 3.63 -1.29
C GLY A 549 -14.18 3.71 -1.75
N GLU A 550 -14.61 2.68 -2.50
CA GLU A 550 -15.98 2.50 -2.97
C GLU A 550 -16.38 1.00 -3.00
N LEU A 551 -17.65 0.74 -2.67
CA LEU A 551 -18.37 -0.50 -2.89
C LEU A 551 -19.70 -0.15 -3.57
N THR A 552 -19.84 -0.55 -4.83
CA THR A 552 -21.06 -0.35 -5.61
C THR A 552 -21.74 -1.68 -5.86
N GLY A 553 -23.06 -1.74 -5.68
CA GLY A 553 -23.87 -2.92 -5.92
C GLY A 553 -25.12 -2.58 -6.71
N THR A 554 -25.42 -3.40 -7.71
CA THR A 554 -26.57 -3.23 -8.61
C THR A 554 -27.38 -4.53 -8.70
N GLU A 555 -28.70 -4.43 -8.74
CA GLU A 555 -29.61 -5.54 -9.04
C GLU A 555 -30.60 -5.10 -10.14
N VAL A 556 -30.44 -5.64 -11.34
CA VAL A 556 -31.32 -5.35 -12.48
C VAL A 556 -32.13 -6.60 -12.81
N GLY A 557 -33.46 -6.51 -12.73
CA GLY A 557 -34.30 -7.69 -12.79
C GLY A 557 -35.69 -7.52 -13.39
N SER A 558 -36.32 -8.66 -13.66
CA SER A 558 -37.68 -8.74 -14.17
C SER A 558 -38.40 -9.98 -13.68
N TYR A 559 -39.67 -9.81 -13.36
CA TYR A 559 -40.61 -10.89 -13.04
C TYR A 559 -41.81 -10.79 -13.96
N SER A 560 -42.34 -11.93 -14.40
CA SER A 560 -43.63 -11.98 -15.07
C SER A 560 -44.41 -13.23 -14.69
N ASN A 561 -45.74 -13.12 -14.64
CA ASN A 561 -46.63 -14.27 -14.63
C ASN A 561 -47.80 -14.10 -15.60
N SER A 562 -48.36 -15.23 -16.01
CA SER A 562 -49.59 -15.29 -16.78
C SER A 562 -50.53 -16.33 -16.18
N TYR A 563 -51.82 -16.03 -16.17
CA TYR A 563 -52.84 -16.93 -15.67
C TYR A 563 -54.13 -16.86 -16.49
N SER A 564 -54.71 -18.03 -16.76
CA SER A 564 -55.89 -18.19 -17.60
C SER A 564 -57.05 -18.77 -16.80
N PHE A 565 -58.20 -18.12 -16.86
CA PHE A 565 -59.42 -18.60 -16.22
C PHE A 565 -60.09 -19.75 -17.00
N THR A 566 -59.69 -19.94 -18.27
CA THR A 566 -60.29 -20.91 -19.19
C THR A 566 -59.37 -22.10 -19.51
N ASP A 567 -58.06 -21.97 -19.30
CA ASP A 567 -57.05 -22.99 -19.56
C ASP A 567 -55.88 -22.91 -18.57
N TRP A 568 -55.98 -23.65 -17.47
CA TRP A 568 -54.96 -23.69 -16.41
C TRP A 568 -53.58 -24.17 -16.88
N GLN A 569 -53.47 -24.86 -18.02
CA GLN A 569 -52.18 -25.31 -18.54
C GLN A 569 -51.36 -24.17 -19.15
N ALA A 570 -52.02 -23.07 -19.54
CA ALA A 570 -51.39 -21.86 -20.02
C ALA A 570 -50.86 -20.94 -18.91
N ASN A 571 -50.97 -21.33 -17.63
CA ASN A 571 -50.38 -20.56 -16.53
C ASN A 571 -48.85 -20.73 -16.50
N SER A 572 -48.14 -19.62 -16.37
CA SER A 572 -46.68 -19.58 -16.25
C SER A 572 -46.19 -18.49 -15.31
N ASN A 573 -44.93 -18.63 -14.86
CA ASN A 573 -44.14 -17.50 -14.39
C ASN A 573 -42.69 -17.60 -14.92
N GLN A 574 -41.99 -16.47 -14.90
CA GLN A 574 -40.58 -16.36 -15.19
C GLN A 574 -40.01 -15.21 -14.36
N GLU A 575 -38.82 -15.39 -13.83
CA GLU A 575 -38.05 -14.42 -13.07
C GLU A 575 -36.61 -14.47 -13.59
N GLN A 576 -36.01 -13.32 -13.85
CA GLN A 576 -34.60 -13.23 -14.23
C GLN A 576 -34.05 -11.93 -13.68
N TYR A 577 -32.89 -12.00 -13.04
CA TYR A 577 -32.16 -10.84 -12.58
C TYR A 577 -30.65 -11.06 -12.72
N THR A 578 -29.92 -9.95 -12.72
CA THR A 578 -28.47 -9.91 -12.62
C THR A 578 -28.09 -8.98 -11.46
N GLU A 579 -27.50 -9.56 -10.43
CA GLU A 579 -26.79 -8.85 -9.36
C GLU A 579 -25.35 -8.58 -9.85
N THR A 580 -24.77 -7.42 -9.57
CA THR A 580 -23.33 -7.16 -9.74
C THR A 580 -22.80 -6.32 -8.60
N VAL A 581 -21.72 -6.77 -7.98
CA VAL A 581 -21.02 -6.10 -6.88
C VAL A 581 -19.60 -5.78 -7.34
N THR A 582 -19.17 -4.54 -7.16
CA THR A 582 -17.81 -4.08 -7.46
C THR A 582 -17.24 -3.30 -6.29
N PHE A 583 -15.94 -3.43 -6.01
CA PHE A 583 -15.29 -2.59 -5.00
C PHE A 583 -13.84 -2.24 -5.35
N ASP A 584 -13.43 -1.03 -4.93
CA ASP A 584 -12.07 -0.47 -5.09
C ASP A 584 -11.59 0.20 -3.79
N GLY A 585 -10.28 0.22 -3.58
CA GLY A 585 -9.64 0.84 -2.43
C GLY A 585 -9.83 0.06 -1.14
N PHE A 586 -10.00 -1.27 -1.18
CA PHE A 586 -10.06 -2.07 0.04
C PHE A 586 -8.66 -2.14 0.64
N GLU A 587 -8.45 -1.61 1.83
CA GLU A 587 -7.17 -1.68 2.54
C GLU A 587 -7.39 -2.22 3.95
N ILE A 588 -6.74 -3.31 4.30
CA ILE A 588 -6.52 -3.70 5.70
C ILE A 588 -5.08 -3.36 6.07
N SER A 589 -4.88 -2.70 7.22
CA SER A 589 -3.55 -2.55 7.80
C SER A 589 -3.55 -2.83 9.30
N LEU A 590 -2.40 -3.28 9.79
CA LEU A 590 -2.14 -3.70 11.15
C LEU A 590 -0.73 -3.20 11.54
N SER A 591 -0.55 -2.66 12.72
CA SER A 591 0.78 -2.37 13.29
C SER A 591 0.77 -2.50 14.79
N GLY A 592 1.81 -3.09 15.37
CA GLY A 592 1.90 -3.22 16.83
C GLY A 592 3.05 -4.11 17.25
N GLU A 593 2.98 -4.56 18.49
CA GLU A 593 3.97 -5.42 19.11
C GLU A 593 3.29 -6.74 19.52
N PHE A 594 3.86 -7.86 19.08
CA PHE A 594 3.60 -9.16 19.70
C PHE A 594 4.57 -9.31 20.88
N SER A 595 4.09 -9.71 22.05
CA SER A 595 4.91 -9.94 23.25
C SER A 595 4.34 -11.06 24.13
N ASP A 596 5.19 -11.66 24.96
CA ASP A 596 4.85 -12.77 25.87
C ASP A 596 5.09 -12.46 27.36
N ASP A 597 4.81 -13.42 28.25
CA ASP A 597 4.99 -13.27 29.71
C ASP A 597 6.47 -13.34 30.14
N ASP A 598 7.34 -14.00 29.37
CA ASP A 598 8.79 -14.12 29.66
C ASP A 598 9.59 -12.87 29.24
N GLY A 599 9.02 -12.03 28.35
CA GLY A 599 9.52 -10.71 27.97
C GLY A 599 10.14 -10.62 26.57
N ASN A 600 9.88 -11.60 25.71
CA ASN A 600 10.13 -11.51 24.28
C ASN A 600 9.18 -10.50 23.64
N ALA A 601 9.63 -9.78 22.62
CA ALA A 601 8.79 -8.85 21.86
C ALA A 601 9.26 -8.71 20.41
N ILE A 602 8.31 -8.62 19.47
CA ILE A 602 8.55 -8.32 18.05
C ILE A 602 7.55 -7.26 17.55
N SER A 603 8.10 -6.12 17.12
CA SER A 603 7.35 -5.07 16.44
C SER A 603 7.12 -5.45 14.97
N ALA A 604 5.86 -5.45 14.55
CA ALA A 604 5.44 -5.82 13.20
C ALA A 604 4.40 -4.84 12.63
N SER A 605 4.32 -4.81 11.30
CA SER A 605 3.28 -4.12 10.54
C SER A 605 2.94 -4.92 9.30
N LEU A 606 1.68 -4.87 8.89
CA LEU A 606 1.15 -5.48 7.68
C LEU A 606 0.20 -4.48 7.02
N ALA A 607 0.20 -4.43 5.71
CA ALA A 607 -0.92 -3.93 4.92
C ALA A 607 -1.24 -4.94 3.82
N ALA A 608 -2.52 -5.12 3.53
CA ALA A 608 -2.97 -5.81 2.33
C ALA A 608 -4.10 -4.99 1.69
N ASN A 609 -4.17 -5.05 0.37
CA ASN A 609 -5.11 -4.28 -0.41
C ASN A 609 -5.71 -5.12 -1.54
N ILE A 610 -6.98 -4.83 -1.86
CA ILE A 610 -7.69 -5.40 -3.00
C ILE A 610 -8.40 -4.25 -3.74
N ASP A 611 -8.01 -4.04 -5.00
CA ASP A 611 -8.56 -3.04 -5.92
C ASP A 611 -9.13 -3.75 -7.19
N ASN A 612 -10.03 -3.08 -7.93
CA ASN A 612 -10.80 -3.63 -9.06
C ASN A 612 -11.42 -5.02 -8.82
N TYR A 613 -12.13 -5.21 -7.70
CA TYR A 613 -12.95 -6.41 -7.52
C TYR A 613 -14.28 -6.28 -8.27
N SER A 614 -14.70 -7.36 -8.95
CA SER A 614 -16.03 -7.50 -9.56
C SER A 614 -16.57 -8.92 -9.33
N GLU A 615 -17.86 -9.04 -9.04
CA GLU A 615 -18.62 -10.29 -9.14
C GLU A 615 -20.00 -10.00 -9.76
N THR A 616 -20.38 -10.74 -10.81
CA THR A 616 -21.71 -10.71 -11.41
C THR A 616 -22.41 -12.05 -11.21
N CYS A 617 -23.52 -12.06 -10.48
CA CYS A 617 -24.39 -13.22 -10.31
C CYS A 617 -25.67 -13.06 -11.14
N THR A 618 -25.92 -13.99 -12.07
CA THR A 618 -27.17 -14.03 -12.84
C THR A 618 -28.05 -15.20 -12.38
N GLN A 619 -29.27 -14.88 -11.96
CA GLN A 619 -30.31 -15.87 -11.69
C GLN A 619 -31.37 -15.84 -12.80
N ALA A 620 -31.85 -17.03 -13.20
CA ALA A 620 -33.11 -17.15 -13.91
C ALA A 620 -33.92 -18.34 -13.37
N SER A 621 -35.21 -18.14 -13.15
CA SER A 621 -36.16 -19.20 -12.82
C SER A 621 -37.38 -19.11 -13.74
N SER A 622 -38.00 -20.25 -14.04
CA SER A 622 -39.29 -20.25 -14.72
C SER A 622 -40.15 -21.46 -14.34
N TYR A 623 -41.46 -21.32 -14.47
CA TYR A 623 -42.40 -22.43 -14.33
C TYR A 623 -43.49 -22.36 -15.39
N SER A 624 -43.82 -23.50 -15.98
CA SER A 624 -45.02 -23.70 -16.80
C SER A 624 -45.61 -25.08 -16.59
N PHE A 625 -46.92 -25.23 -16.67
CA PHE A 625 -47.57 -26.54 -16.52
C PHE A 625 -47.25 -27.54 -17.64
N GLU A 626 -46.74 -27.08 -18.80
CA GLU A 626 -46.33 -27.96 -19.90
C GLU A 626 -44.88 -28.46 -19.75
N ASN A 627 -43.94 -27.61 -19.32
CA ASN A 627 -42.50 -27.95 -19.32
C ASN A 627 -41.96 -28.27 -17.91
N GLY A 628 -42.67 -27.92 -16.84
CA GLY A 628 -42.20 -28.01 -15.47
C GLY A 628 -41.56 -26.71 -14.99
N GLY A 629 -40.64 -26.82 -14.03
CA GLY A 629 -39.83 -25.69 -13.56
C GLY A 629 -38.38 -25.81 -14.02
N ASP A 630 -37.74 -24.69 -14.27
CA ASP A 630 -36.33 -24.55 -14.62
C ASP A 630 -35.66 -23.49 -13.73
N TYR A 631 -34.36 -23.64 -13.47
CA TYR A 631 -33.59 -22.77 -12.56
C TYR A 631 -32.09 -22.79 -12.91
N SER A 632 -31.52 -21.60 -13.09
CA SER A 632 -30.09 -21.37 -13.21
C SER A 632 -29.65 -20.26 -12.25
N TYR A 633 -28.48 -20.45 -11.66
CA TYR A 633 -27.77 -19.45 -10.86
C TYR A 633 -26.28 -19.62 -11.16
N GLU A 634 -25.67 -18.61 -11.77
CA GLU A 634 -24.27 -18.62 -12.21
C GLU A 634 -23.66 -17.29 -11.78
N CYS A 635 -22.54 -17.35 -11.04
CA CYS A 635 -21.73 -16.18 -10.68
C CYS A 635 -20.36 -16.30 -11.36
N ASP A 636 -19.84 -15.17 -11.80
CA ASP A 636 -18.53 -15.03 -12.41
C ASP A 636 -17.85 -13.78 -11.83
N LEU A 637 -16.53 -13.83 -11.62
CA LEU A 637 -15.72 -12.67 -11.22
C LEU A 637 -15.40 -11.76 -12.42
N ASN A 638 -15.82 -12.16 -13.63
CA ASN A 638 -15.60 -11.46 -14.91
C ASN A 638 -14.12 -11.28 -15.31
N GLU A 639 -13.16 -11.81 -14.54
CA GLU A 639 -11.74 -11.48 -14.70
C GLU A 639 -11.18 -11.85 -16.09
N THR A 640 -10.29 -10.99 -16.59
CA THR A 640 -9.58 -11.12 -17.87
C THR A 640 -8.08 -10.84 -17.69
N GLU A 641 -7.28 -11.05 -18.74
CA GLU A 641 -5.84 -10.71 -18.73
C GLU A 641 -5.53 -9.22 -18.51
N THR A 642 -6.53 -8.33 -18.58
CA THR A 642 -6.38 -6.87 -18.48
C THR A 642 -7.32 -6.20 -17.49
N ASP A 643 -8.14 -6.98 -16.78
CA ASP A 643 -9.23 -6.50 -15.90
C ASP A 643 -9.53 -7.62 -14.90
N TYR A 644 -8.94 -7.54 -13.71
CA TYR A 644 -8.95 -8.59 -12.68
C TYR A 644 -8.78 -7.94 -11.30
N ALA A 645 -9.08 -8.67 -10.23
CA ALA A 645 -8.89 -8.18 -8.86
C ALA A 645 -7.39 -8.09 -8.55
N MET A 646 -6.88 -6.86 -8.47
CA MET A 646 -5.50 -6.59 -8.05
C MET A 646 -5.40 -6.82 -6.54
N VAL A 647 -4.37 -7.53 -6.11
CA VAL A 647 -4.15 -7.87 -4.71
C VAL A 647 -2.71 -7.54 -4.36
N SER A 648 -2.48 -6.71 -3.35
CA SER A 648 -1.12 -6.43 -2.86
C SER A 648 -1.01 -6.70 -1.36
N LEU A 649 0.16 -7.15 -0.93
CA LEU A 649 0.50 -7.50 0.45
C LEU A 649 1.88 -6.94 0.75
N SER A 650 2.02 -6.26 1.88
CA SER A 650 3.28 -5.77 2.41
C SER A 650 3.38 -6.08 3.90
N ILE A 651 4.54 -6.59 4.33
CA ILE A 651 4.79 -6.98 5.72
C ILE A 651 6.16 -6.44 6.13
N VAL A 652 6.21 -5.72 7.24
CA VAL A 652 7.44 -5.19 7.85
C VAL A 652 7.56 -5.71 9.27
N PHE A 653 8.74 -6.18 9.66
CA PHE A 653 9.06 -6.48 11.05
C PHE A 653 10.55 -6.29 11.32
N ASN A 654 10.92 -6.08 12.58
CA ASN A 654 12.32 -6.02 13.01
C ASN A 654 12.67 -7.35 13.70
N PHE A 655 13.86 -7.88 13.44
CA PHE A 655 14.34 -9.13 14.06
C PHE A 655 15.81 -9.00 14.51
N ASP A 656 16.10 -9.34 15.76
CA ASP A 656 17.45 -9.37 16.33
C ASP A 656 18.17 -10.69 15.96
N ILE A 657 19.45 -10.63 15.60
CA ILE A 657 20.25 -11.78 15.16
C ILE A 657 21.63 -11.74 15.82
N ASP A 658 21.97 -12.71 16.69
CA ASP A 658 23.32 -12.79 17.29
C ASP A 658 24.38 -12.77 16.18
N GLY A 659 25.21 -11.72 16.16
CA GLY A 659 26.29 -11.53 15.19
C GLY A 659 25.99 -10.54 14.05
N VAL A 660 24.81 -9.91 14.05
CA VAL A 660 24.58 -8.58 13.47
C VAL A 660 24.60 -7.57 14.63
N ASP A 661 25.20 -6.40 14.45
CA ASP A 661 25.34 -5.39 15.53
C ASP A 661 24.10 -4.48 15.68
N ASP A 662 23.12 -4.59 14.76
CA ASP A 662 21.86 -3.83 14.69
C ASP A 662 20.70 -4.74 14.26
N ASP A 663 19.47 -4.46 14.70
CA ASP A 663 18.25 -5.16 14.27
C ASP A 663 18.15 -5.25 12.74
N VAL A 664 17.75 -6.43 12.23
CA VAL A 664 17.44 -6.61 10.82
C VAL A 664 15.98 -6.23 10.58
N LYS A 665 15.75 -5.05 9.98
CA LYS A 665 14.44 -4.72 9.41
C LYS A 665 14.20 -5.63 8.19
N VAL A 666 13.17 -6.44 8.27
CA VAL A 666 12.61 -7.23 7.17
C VAL A 666 11.44 -6.47 6.57
N GLU A 667 11.35 -6.45 5.24
CA GLU A 667 10.29 -5.81 4.47
C GLU A 667 9.98 -6.69 3.26
N PHE A 668 8.86 -7.41 3.31
CA PHE A 668 8.36 -8.30 2.27
C PHE A 668 7.20 -7.63 1.55
N ASN A 669 7.16 -7.71 0.21
CA ASN A 669 6.01 -7.27 -0.58
C ASN A 669 5.65 -8.36 -1.61
N ALA A 670 4.37 -8.53 -1.90
CA ALA A 670 3.88 -9.41 -2.97
C ALA A 670 2.64 -8.80 -3.64
N ASN A 671 2.59 -8.81 -4.96
CA ASN A 671 1.55 -8.15 -5.77
C ASN A 671 1.00 -9.15 -6.80
N ARG A 672 -0.32 -9.35 -6.90
CA ARG A 672 -0.97 -10.04 -8.02
C ARG A 672 -0.93 -9.13 -9.26
N THR A 673 -0.40 -9.63 -10.36
CA THR A 673 -0.10 -8.84 -11.58
C THR A 673 -0.88 -9.30 -12.82
N GLY A 674 -1.86 -10.19 -12.62
CA GLY A 674 -2.65 -10.85 -13.66
C GLY A 674 -3.50 -11.98 -13.08
N LEU A 675 -4.23 -12.70 -13.94
CA LEU A 675 -5.05 -13.87 -13.56
C LEU A 675 -4.24 -14.91 -12.78
N GLU A 676 -3.36 -15.58 -13.51
CA GLU A 676 -2.33 -16.49 -12.99
C GLU A 676 -0.98 -15.73 -12.99
N THR A 677 -0.96 -14.45 -12.57
CA THR A 677 0.32 -13.73 -12.32
C THR A 677 0.38 -12.95 -10.99
N GLY A 678 1.57 -12.78 -10.41
CA GLY A 678 1.81 -12.16 -9.12
C GLY A 678 3.26 -12.26 -8.62
N GLU A 679 3.94 -11.12 -8.53
CA GLU A 679 5.35 -10.93 -8.17
C GLU A 679 5.60 -10.80 -6.65
N GLY A 680 6.88 -10.75 -6.25
CA GLY A 680 7.24 -10.37 -4.89
C GLY A 680 8.69 -9.94 -4.69
N SER A 681 8.94 -9.33 -3.53
CA SER A 681 10.26 -8.88 -3.07
C SER A 681 10.47 -9.12 -1.58
N LEU A 682 11.74 -9.29 -1.19
CA LEU A 682 12.17 -9.40 0.21
C LEU A 682 13.41 -8.52 0.42
N LYS A 683 13.21 -7.43 1.15
CA LYS A 683 14.25 -6.48 1.55
C LYS A 683 14.67 -6.72 3.00
N LEU A 684 15.97 -6.63 3.24
CA LEU A 684 16.62 -6.79 4.55
C LEU A 684 17.54 -5.59 4.76
N SER A 685 17.37 -4.83 5.84
CA SER A 685 18.15 -3.61 6.13
C SER A 685 18.70 -3.61 7.56
N TYR A 686 20.01 -3.37 7.72
CA TYR A 686 20.71 -3.43 9.02
C TYR A 686 22.05 -2.68 8.95
N GLY A 687 22.37 -1.81 9.90
CA GLY A 687 23.66 -1.08 9.96
C GLY A 687 24.04 -0.34 8.68
N GLY A 688 23.07 0.26 7.97
CA GLY A 688 23.24 0.90 6.66
C GLY A 688 23.39 -0.07 5.47
N ASN A 689 23.56 -1.37 5.73
CA ASN A 689 23.54 -2.41 4.71
C ASN A 689 22.10 -2.65 4.24
N GLN A 690 21.96 -3.00 2.97
CA GLN A 690 20.72 -3.50 2.40
C GLN A 690 20.99 -4.76 1.58
N LEU A 691 20.06 -5.70 1.60
CA LEU A 691 19.85 -6.71 0.58
C LEU A 691 18.40 -6.59 0.08
N ASN A 692 18.17 -6.87 -1.20
CA ASN A 692 16.83 -6.89 -1.79
C ASN A 692 16.71 -8.00 -2.82
N LEU A 693 15.92 -9.02 -2.51
CA LEU A 693 15.53 -10.10 -3.42
C LEU A 693 14.28 -9.68 -4.18
N VAL A 694 14.24 -9.89 -5.50
CA VAL A 694 13.07 -9.65 -6.35
C VAL A 694 12.77 -10.88 -7.19
N TYR A 695 11.49 -11.24 -7.28
CA TYR A 695 10.93 -12.32 -8.08
C TYR A 695 9.83 -11.76 -9.00
N GLU A 696 10.24 -11.32 -10.18
CA GLU A 696 9.36 -10.92 -11.32
C GLU A 696 8.68 -12.14 -11.98
N GLY A 697 8.86 -13.33 -11.41
CA GLY A 697 8.33 -14.59 -11.93
C GLY A 697 9.34 -15.45 -12.69
N GLY A 698 8.91 -16.68 -12.90
CA GLY A 698 9.60 -17.69 -13.71
C GLY A 698 10.32 -18.66 -12.82
N ASN A 699 11.50 -19.05 -13.27
CA ASN A 699 12.42 -19.88 -12.51
C ASN A 699 13.60 -19.02 -12.02
N SER A 700 13.41 -17.70 -11.87
CA SER A 700 14.50 -16.74 -11.66
C SER A 700 14.18 -15.69 -10.61
N ALA A 701 15.17 -15.40 -9.77
CA ALA A 701 15.13 -14.34 -8.79
C ALA A 701 16.43 -13.53 -8.84
N THR A 702 16.36 -12.23 -8.56
CA THR A 702 17.52 -11.34 -8.53
C THR A 702 17.70 -10.75 -7.14
N LEU A 703 18.87 -11.01 -6.53
CA LEU A 703 19.29 -10.42 -5.26
C LEU A 703 20.21 -9.22 -5.53
N SER A 704 19.94 -8.09 -4.91
CA SER A 704 20.71 -6.85 -5.06
C SER A 704 21.14 -6.23 -3.73
N ASN A 705 22.03 -5.24 -3.75
CA ASN A 705 22.44 -4.49 -2.57
C ASN A 705 22.63 -2.98 -2.81
N HIS A 706 22.93 -2.25 -1.72
CA HIS A 706 23.15 -0.81 -1.67
C HIS A 706 24.25 -0.26 -2.64
N ASN A 707 25.15 -1.13 -3.14
CA ASN A 707 26.20 -0.78 -4.11
C ASN A 707 25.81 -1.09 -5.56
N GLY A 708 24.54 -1.40 -5.84
CA GLY A 708 24.08 -1.73 -7.20
C GLY A 708 24.67 -3.03 -7.76
N VAL A 709 25.21 -3.89 -6.89
CA VAL A 709 25.55 -5.27 -7.25
C VAL A 709 24.25 -6.04 -7.42
N THR A 710 24.18 -6.87 -8.45
CA THR A 710 23.03 -7.74 -8.75
C THR A 710 23.52 -9.17 -8.98
N MET A 711 22.87 -10.13 -8.34
CA MET A 711 23.04 -11.57 -8.54
C MET A 711 21.72 -12.12 -9.06
N THR A 712 21.68 -12.52 -10.32
CA THR A 712 20.51 -13.23 -10.87
C THR A 712 20.78 -14.72 -10.75
N LEU A 713 19.85 -15.44 -10.12
CA LEU A 713 19.81 -16.89 -10.06
C LEU A 713 18.69 -17.39 -10.98
N THR A 714 18.93 -18.52 -11.64
CA THR A 714 17.95 -19.22 -12.48
C THR A 714 18.02 -20.71 -12.21
N GLU A 715 16.90 -21.26 -11.77
CA GLU A 715 16.68 -22.69 -11.60
C GLU A 715 16.34 -23.34 -12.94
N THR A 716 16.89 -24.51 -13.22
CA THR A 716 16.60 -25.29 -14.43
C THR A 716 16.46 -26.76 -14.06
N GLU A 717 15.23 -27.26 -14.16
CA GLU A 717 14.88 -28.67 -13.93
C GLU A 717 15.08 -29.48 -15.22
N VAL A 718 15.81 -30.59 -15.15
CA VAL A 718 16.02 -31.53 -16.27
C VAL A 718 16.01 -32.97 -15.75
N GLU A 719 15.11 -33.81 -16.28
CA GLU A 719 15.04 -35.25 -15.93
C GLU A 719 14.94 -35.54 -14.41
N GLU A 720 14.14 -34.74 -13.68
CA GLU A 720 13.98 -34.77 -12.20
C GLU A 720 15.21 -34.30 -11.39
N GLU A 721 16.26 -33.75 -12.04
CA GLU A 721 17.35 -33.02 -11.37
C GLU A 721 17.17 -31.49 -11.52
N THR A 722 17.00 -30.79 -10.38
CA THR A 722 17.13 -29.33 -10.29
C THR A 722 18.60 -28.93 -10.40
N SER A 723 18.89 -27.90 -11.19
CA SER A 723 20.21 -27.26 -11.28
C SER A 723 20.13 -25.75 -11.16
N LEU A 724 21.09 -25.14 -10.45
CA LEU A 724 21.16 -23.69 -10.26
C LEU A 724 22.25 -23.07 -11.14
N SER A 725 21.90 -21.97 -11.82
CA SER A 725 22.83 -21.18 -12.64
C SER A 725 22.62 -19.69 -12.43
N GLY A 726 23.57 -18.85 -12.83
CA GLY A 726 23.45 -17.40 -12.69
C GLY A 726 24.73 -16.61 -12.94
N ASP A 727 24.69 -15.31 -12.68
CA ASP A 727 25.86 -14.44 -12.70
C ASP A 727 25.71 -13.25 -11.75
N ILE A 728 26.86 -12.67 -11.36
CA ILE A 728 26.95 -11.49 -10.50
C ILE A 728 27.45 -10.32 -11.33
N LYS A 729 26.64 -9.26 -11.43
CA LYS A 729 26.91 -8.04 -12.20
C LYS A 729 27.06 -6.83 -11.27
N HIS A 730 27.78 -5.82 -11.76
CA HIS A 730 27.81 -4.46 -11.24
C HIS A 730 27.90 -3.49 -12.42
N GLY A 731 27.01 -2.49 -12.49
CA GLY A 731 26.91 -1.60 -13.66
C GLY A 731 26.70 -2.37 -14.98
N GLY A 732 25.83 -3.40 -14.96
CA GLY A 732 25.57 -4.30 -16.09
C GLY A 732 26.72 -5.23 -16.50
N THR A 733 27.91 -5.09 -15.92
CA THR A 733 29.09 -5.89 -16.26
C THR A 733 29.21 -7.09 -15.31
N ALA A 734 29.31 -8.31 -15.85
CA ALA A 734 29.47 -9.53 -15.05
C ALA A 734 30.90 -9.68 -14.49
N PHE A 735 31.00 -9.95 -13.19
CA PHE A 735 32.25 -10.15 -12.44
C PHE A 735 32.38 -11.55 -11.81
N ALA A 736 31.28 -12.32 -11.75
CA ALA A 736 31.32 -13.75 -11.43
C ALA A 736 30.22 -14.53 -12.18
N THR A 737 30.45 -15.82 -12.41
CA THR A 737 29.45 -16.78 -12.90
C THR A 737 29.10 -17.77 -11.79
N ILE A 738 27.83 -18.16 -11.70
CA ILE A 738 27.29 -19.12 -10.73
C ILE A 738 26.89 -20.38 -11.48
N SER A 739 27.32 -21.54 -10.99
CA SER A 739 27.01 -22.84 -11.57
C SER A 739 26.99 -23.91 -10.50
N ASP A 740 26.00 -24.81 -10.55
CA ASP A 740 26.09 -26.10 -9.88
C ASP A 740 27.23 -26.96 -10.48
N ASP A 741 28.09 -27.50 -9.62
CA ASP A 741 29.05 -28.57 -9.95
C ASP A 741 28.83 -29.76 -9.01
N SER A 742 28.00 -30.70 -9.45
CA SER A 742 27.74 -31.99 -8.78
C SER A 742 26.98 -31.90 -7.44
N GLY A 743 26.00 -31.00 -7.35
CA GLY A 743 25.20 -30.74 -6.15
C GLY A 743 25.83 -29.70 -5.22
N ALA A 744 26.61 -28.77 -5.78
CA ALA A 744 27.32 -27.73 -5.03
C ALA A 744 27.42 -26.43 -5.83
N VAL A 745 26.93 -25.32 -5.28
CA VAL A 745 26.90 -24.03 -5.97
C VAL A 745 28.28 -23.37 -5.92
N VAL A 746 28.89 -23.21 -7.10
CA VAL A 746 30.21 -22.59 -7.26
C VAL A 746 30.08 -21.19 -7.85
N ILE A 747 30.55 -20.19 -7.12
CA ILE A 747 30.74 -18.81 -7.60
C ILE A 747 32.17 -18.69 -8.13
N ARG A 748 32.33 -18.38 -9.42
CA ARG A 748 33.65 -18.24 -10.07
C ARG A 748 33.84 -16.82 -10.59
N TYR A 749 34.84 -16.12 -10.06
CA TYR A 749 35.12 -14.73 -10.39
C TYR A 749 36.00 -14.58 -11.66
N VAL A 750 35.91 -13.42 -12.30
CA VAL A 750 36.71 -13.08 -13.49
C VAL A 750 38.24 -13.02 -13.27
N ASP A 751 38.71 -12.97 -12.02
CA ASP A 751 40.13 -13.08 -11.68
C ASP A 751 40.63 -14.54 -11.56
N GLY A 752 39.74 -15.52 -11.74
CA GLY A 752 40.04 -16.95 -11.63
C GLY A 752 39.99 -17.51 -10.20
N SER A 753 39.73 -16.68 -9.19
CA SER A 753 39.33 -17.17 -7.86
C SER A 753 37.91 -17.72 -7.89
N PHE A 754 37.57 -18.57 -6.94
CA PHE A 754 36.24 -19.13 -6.79
C PHE A 754 35.93 -19.36 -5.31
N GLU A 755 34.64 -19.39 -5.00
CA GLU A 755 34.09 -19.69 -3.69
C GLU A 755 32.97 -20.73 -3.86
N THR A 756 32.95 -21.73 -2.99
CA THR A 756 31.81 -22.65 -2.87
C THR A 756 30.82 -22.05 -1.90
N VAL A 757 29.54 -22.01 -2.26
CA VAL A 757 28.45 -21.80 -1.31
C VAL A 757 28.09 -23.17 -0.76
N MET A 758 28.21 -23.32 0.56
CA MET A 758 28.06 -24.56 1.34
C MET A 758 27.64 -24.18 2.76
#